data_AF-A0A1G1E9Q0-F1
#
_entry.id   AF-A0A1G1E9Q0-F1
#
_cell.length_a   1.000
_cell.length_b   1.000
_cell.length_c   1.000
_cell.angle_alpha   90.00
_cell.angle_beta   90.00
_cell.angle_gamma   90.00
#
_symmetry.space_group_name_H-M   'P 1'
#
loop_
_entity.id
_entity.type
_entity.pdbx_description
1 polymer ?
#
loop_
_entity_poly.entity_id
_entity_poly.type
_entity_poly.pdbx_seq_one_letter_code
_entity_poly.pdbx_strand_id
1 'polypeptide(L)'
;MVGASSISGLVSGLDWAEVISKLIAVERRPINILDQRQTEYENKLSAWQSLNTKLLSLKTQASQLNLNTAFNLFKNTLTSSSSTKPEDILAVTTSTDATPGVYSVEVSSLAAARKLSSQSFTSKTTTLGYSGDIVINGRAINIATTDTLVDIQGKINNVNSGSNATKITASIVSYSSTDYRLILTSDDTGQNVFRIADASASNVLQSLGFTTSSVSINNPTSDGAKSNTFTSSTTDIRSLLGLSSTLSSTTVQIGSNNVSINLDTDSLQTIAATIDALAGISASVVTTTVNGQTLYQLDISGTTSFTDANNILETLGVLKGTNGQGNEVHAGSKANTTDGSTPITATNTFDQIFGANVGTTDTITIQGTKNDGTAITTTTYNIYSGGSYKSIGDLLTTIESLYGGASYVDAYISDGTDGNTAGQAVIKDLTAGNSRMTLTLVANNEGGGTLDFGDITARTKGYSMQVTAGADAVFAVDGTTMTRTSNTITDVITGVTLDLKKAEAGTSITLNISRDLDAVKELISDFVETYNGVIGYINEQYYYDEEKKTGGVLMDDGSLRSVQSDIQSIIRNTINGLPTTLNALAFIGIKSDYNQGGKLAIDDTKLTSMLQSDFMGVRRLFAAEATASNAQVSYVYHTENTKAGAFEISITQAATQASITGTTDLSGGLGGAETLTITDTASGRVANIGLTAGQSLTSIVNAINSKLATEYTEVLTGSVANTKTSAAGGGAISSTTKWSEINTGGDSNDISNGGTISFSGTTRTGQGVSGTYTITDKNTQTVAGLLSAIESAFNNEVYATIDTSGRLVLTDKYTGDS
;
A
#
# COMPACT_ATOMS: atom_id res chain seq x y z
N MET A 1 -79.94 2.57 -73.58
CA MET A 1 -81.06 1.63 -73.39
C MET A 1 -80.87 0.98 -72.04
N VAL A 2 -81.87 1.10 -71.17
CA VAL A 2 -81.89 0.54 -69.82
C VAL A 2 -81.76 -0.98 -69.90
N GLY A 3 -80.88 -1.54 -69.07
CA GLY A 3 -80.82 -2.95 -68.72
C GLY A 3 -80.54 -3.03 -67.23
N ALA A 4 -81.57 -2.79 -66.43
CA ALA A 4 -81.54 -3.05 -65.01
C ALA A 4 -81.36 -4.55 -64.77
N SER A 5 -80.43 -4.92 -63.89
CA SER A 5 -80.49 -6.19 -63.18
C SER A 5 -80.11 -5.92 -61.73
N SER A 6 -81.13 -6.19 -60.92
CA SER A 6 -81.29 -6.11 -59.48
C SER A 6 -80.10 -6.56 -58.63
N ILE A 7 -79.94 -5.87 -57.49
CA ILE A 7 -79.39 -6.43 -56.26
C ILE A 7 -80.17 -7.70 -55.92
N SER A 8 -79.47 -8.84 -55.81
CA SER A 8 -79.94 -10.03 -55.10
C SER A 8 -78.88 -10.39 -54.09
N GLY A 9 -79.21 -10.18 -52.81
CA GLY A 9 -78.38 -10.60 -51.71
C GLY A 9 -78.36 -12.12 -51.56
N LEU A 10 -77.45 -12.55 -50.69
CA LEU A 10 -77.63 -13.74 -49.85
C LEU A 10 -77.74 -15.07 -50.59
N VAL A 11 -76.68 -15.47 -51.30
CA VAL A 11 -76.07 -16.82 -51.32
C VAL A 11 -74.95 -16.74 -52.36
N SER A 12 -73.78 -16.34 -51.92
CA SER A 12 -72.56 -16.67 -52.64
C SER A 12 -71.56 -17.04 -51.57
N GLY A 13 -70.92 -18.20 -51.70
CA GLY A 13 -69.77 -18.60 -50.88
C GLY A 13 -68.56 -17.70 -51.11
N LEU A 14 -68.78 -16.39 -51.25
CA LEU A 14 -67.77 -15.36 -51.22
C LEU A 14 -67.44 -15.15 -49.76
N ASP A 15 -66.30 -15.68 -49.38
CA ASP A 15 -65.65 -15.39 -48.13
C ASP A 15 -65.27 -13.90 -48.13
N TRP A 16 -66.18 -13.04 -47.67
CA TRP A 16 -65.95 -11.61 -47.58
C TRP A 16 -64.78 -11.28 -46.65
N ALA A 17 -64.47 -12.15 -45.69
CA ALA A 17 -63.27 -12.02 -44.89
C ALA A 17 -62.02 -12.27 -45.74
N GLU A 18 -62.03 -13.24 -46.67
CA GLU A 18 -60.95 -13.48 -47.63
C GLU A 18 -60.79 -12.33 -48.63
N VAL A 19 -61.88 -11.76 -49.17
CA VAL A 19 -61.83 -10.64 -50.11
C VAL A 19 -61.33 -9.35 -49.43
N ILE A 20 -61.83 -9.05 -48.23
CA ILE A 20 -61.36 -7.92 -47.42
C ILE A 20 -59.88 -8.13 -47.02
N SER A 21 -59.51 -9.35 -46.63
CA SER A 21 -58.10 -9.70 -46.32
C SER A 21 -57.18 -9.52 -47.53
N LYS A 22 -57.60 -9.93 -48.74
CA LYS A 22 -56.85 -9.71 -49.99
C LYS A 22 -56.73 -8.24 -50.36
N LEU A 23 -57.77 -7.43 -50.16
CA LEU A 23 -57.73 -5.96 -50.37
C LEU A 23 -56.81 -5.27 -49.36
N ILE A 24 -56.92 -5.62 -48.07
CA ILE A 24 -56.02 -5.14 -47.01
C ILE A 24 -54.57 -5.56 -47.30
N ALA A 25 -54.34 -6.78 -47.80
CA ALA A 25 -53.01 -7.26 -48.17
C ALA A 25 -52.41 -6.48 -49.35
N VAL A 26 -53.22 -6.04 -50.32
CA VAL A 26 -52.77 -5.17 -51.42
C VAL A 26 -52.45 -3.76 -50.91
N GLU A 27 -53.31 -3.19 -50.08
CA GLU A 27 -53.12 -1.86 -49.49
C GLU A 27 -51.93 -1.81 -48.51
N ARG A 28 -51.59 -2.94 -47.87
CA ARG A 28 -50.41 -3.10 -47.00
C ARG A 28 -49.10 -3.33 -47.76
N ARG A 29 -49.09 -3.53 -49.08
CA ARG A 29 -47.85 -3.77 -49.85
C ARG A 29 -46.77 -2.70 -49.62
N PRO A 30 -47.07 -1.38 -49.63
CA PRO A 30 -46.06 -0.37 -49.36
C PRO A 30 -45.47 -0.49 -47.96
N ILE A 31 -46.29 -0.83 -46.96
CA ILE A 31 -45.84 -1.04 -45.57
C ILE A 31 -44.92 -2.27 -45.51
N ASN A 32 -45.33 -3.39 -46.12
CA ASN A 32 -44.50 -4.60 -46.15
C ASN A 32 -43.13 -4.36 -46.84
N ILE A 33 -43.09 -3.51 -47.88
CA ILE A 33 -41.83 -3.11 -48.54
C ILE A 33 -40.97 -2.24 -47.61
N LEU A 34 -41.58 -1.33 -46.84
CA LEU A 34 -40.87 -0.52 -45.86
C LEU A 34 -40.36 -1.35 -44.68
N ASP A 35 -41.14 -2.30 -44.17
CA ASP A 35 -40.73 -3.24 -43.13
C ASP A 35 -39.55 -4.11 -43.61
N GLN A 36 -39.60 -4.61 -44.85
CA GLN A 36 -38.49 -5.35 -45.47
C GLN A 36 -37.22 -4.50 -45.58
N ARG A 37 -37.35 -3.23 -46.00
CA ARG A 37 -36.23 -2.29 -46.06
C ARG A 37 -35.69 -1.96 -44.68
N GLN A 38 -36.55 -1.83 -43.67
CA GLN A 38 -36.14 -1.60 -42.30
C GLN A 38 -35.32 -2.79 -41.78
N THR A 39 -35.81 -4.02 -41.93
CA THR A 39 -35.06 -5.23 -41.55
C THR A 39 -33.73 -5.33 -42.31
N GLU A 40 -33.70 -4.99 -43.60
CA GLU A 40 -32.46 -4.93 -44.38
C GLU A 40 -31.46 -3.92 -43.79
N TYR A 41 -31.91 -2.70 -43.46
CA TYR A 41 -31.05 -1.68 -42.86
C TYR A 41 -30.60 -2.03 -41.43
N GLU A 42 -31.44 -2.67 -40.62
CA GLU A 42 -31.09 -3.16 -39.29
C GLU A 42 -30.00 -4.25 -39.37
N ASN A 43 -30.09 -5.15 -40.35
CA ASN A 43 -29.07 -6.16 -40.61
C ASN A 43 -27.75 -5.54 -41.10
N LYS A 44 -27.82 -4.56 -42.01
CA LYS A 44 -26.64 -3.80 -42.49
C LYS A 44 -25.97 -3.02 -41.35
N LEU A 45 -26.76 -2.36 -40.50
CA LEU A 45 -26.26 -1.65 -39.33
C LEU A 45 -25.54 -2.61 -38.38
N SER A 46 -26.15 -3.76 -38.09
CA SER A 46 -25.55 -4.79 -37.23
C SER A 46 -24.22 -5.32 -37.81
N ALA A 47 -24.14 -5.49 -39.12
CA ALA A 47 -22.91 -5.93 -39.79
C ALA A 47 -21.80 -4.86 -39.71
N TRP A 48 -22.14 -3.58 -39.94
CA TRP A 48 -21.20 -2.47 -39.77
C TRP A 48 -20.74 -2.30 -38.32
N GLN A 49 -21.62 -2.48 -37.34
CA GLN A 49 -21.27 -2.48 -35.91
C GLN A 49 -20.30 -3.62 -35.55
N SER A 50 -20.51 -4.82 -36.12
CA SER A 50 -19.61 -5.96 -35.94
C SER A 50 -18.23 -5.68 -36.54
N LEU A 51 -18.18 -5.15 -37.77
CA LEU A 51 -16.92 -4.74 -38.40
C LEU A 51 -16.21 -3.67 -37.57
N ASN A 52 -16.93 -2.63 -37.10
CA ASN A 52 -16.36 -1.58 -36.26
C ASN A 52 -15.74 -2.16 -34.97
N THR A 53 -16.42 -3.10 -34.33
CA THR A 53 -15.91 -3.78 -33.13
C THR A 53 -14.62 -4.54 -33.42
N LYS A 54 -14.55 -5.27 -34.54
CA LYS A 54 -13.34 -5.99 -34.97
C LYS A 54 -12.20 -5.05 -35.34
N LEU A 55 -12.50 -3.94 -36.03
CA LEU A 55 -11.52 -2.89 -36.36
C LEU A 55 -10.98 -2.20 -35.11
N LEU A 56 -11.83 -1.94 -34.12
CA LEU A 56 -11.41 -1.41 -32.83
C LEU A 56 -10.48 -2.39 -32.11
N SER A 57 -10.79 -3.69 -32.11
CA SER A 57 -9.89 -4.72 -31.55
C SER A 57 -8.53 -4.73 -32.26
N LEU A 58 -8.53 -4.66 -33.60
CA LEU A 58 -7.30 -4.59 -34.39
C LEU A 58 -6.49 -3.34 -34.06
N LYS A 59 -7.16 -2.18 -33.94
CA LYS A 59 -6.53 -0.92 -33.53
C LYS A 59 -5.91 -1.04 -32.14
N THR A 60 -6.60 -1.64 -31.18
CA THR A 60 -6.08 -1.85 -29.81
C THR A 60 -4.82 -2.71 -29.83
N GLN A 61 -4.86 -3.85 -30.52
CA GLN A 61 -3.71 -4.76 -30.61
C GLN A 61 -2.51 -4.10 -31.33
N ALA A 62 -2.77 -3.37 -32.41
CA ALA A 62 -1.73 -2.61 -33.11
C ALA A 62 -1.14 -1.49 -32.22
N SER A 63 -1.97 -0.84 -31.40
CA SER A 63 -1.52 0.23 -30.50
C SER A 63 -0.63 -0.31 -29.38
N GLN A 64 -0.90 -1.52 -28.87
CA GLN A 64 -0.04 -2.18 -27.89
C GLN A 64 1.34 -2.48 -28.47
N LEU A 65 1.39 -3.02 -29.69
CA LEU A 65 2.64 -3.29 -30.41
C LEU A 65 3.44 -2.03 -30.78
N ASN A 66 2.79 -0.86 -30.86
CA ASN A 66 3.47 0.41 -31.12
C ASN A 66 4.23 0.95 -29.90
N LEU A 67 4.10 0.34 -28.71
CA LEU A 67 4.83 0.76 -27.53
C LEU A 67 6.22 0.10 -27.48
N ASN A 68 7.27 0.91 -27.31
CA ASN A 68 8.64 0.41 -27.16
C ASN A 68 8.80 -0.58 -25.99
N THR A 69 8.00 -0.41 -24.93
CA THR A 69 7.99 -1.27 -23.75
C THR A 69 7.27 -2.60 -23.97
N ALA A 70 6.41 -2.74 -25.00
CA ALA A 70 5.71 -3.99 -25.29
C ALA A 70 6.65 -5.13 -25.69
N PHE A 71 7.84 -4.78 -26.17
CA PHE A 71 8.91 -5.72 -26.54
C PHE A 71 9.93 -5.94 -25.40
N ASN A 72 9.83 -5.20 -24.28
CA ASN A 72 10.70 -5.39 -23.12
C ASN A 72 10.14 -6.48 -22.19
N LEU A 73 9.94 -7.68 -22.76
CA LEU A 73 9.49 -8.87 -22.04
C LEU A 73 10.72 -9.70 -21.68
N PHE A 74 10.82 -10.07 -20.40
CA PHE A 74 11.95 -10.83 -19.87
C PHE A 74 11.45 -12.05 -19.12
N LYS A 75 12.22 -13.12 -19.23
CA LYS A 75 12.04 -14.36 -18.47
C LYS A 75 13.27 -14.65 -17.64
N ASN A 76 13.05 -15.33 -16.53
CA ASN A 76 14.12 -15.83 -15.69
C ASN A 76 14.20 -17.35 -15.77
N THR A 77 15.41 -17.86 -15.56
CA THR A 77 15.69 -19.29 -15.38
C THR A 77 16.60 -19.44 -14.18
N LEU A 78 16.30 -20.40 -13.30
CA LEU A 78 17.06 -20.64 -12.09
C LEU A 78 17.71 -22.02 -12.16
N THR A 79 18.97 -22.10 -11.71
CA THR A 79 19.65 -23.38 -11.47
C THR A 79 20.31 -23.34 -10.10
N SER A 80 20.38 -24.50 -9.43
CA SER A 80 20.93 -24.62 -8.07
C SER A 80 22.26 -25.38 -8.10
N SER A 81 23.21 -24.97 -7.26
CA SER A 81 24.44 -25.73 -7.01
C SER A 81 24.23 -26.93 -6.07
N SER A 82 23.01 -27.14 -5.55
CA SER A 82 22.65 -28.25 -4.66
C SER A 82 21.52 -29.10 -5.25
N SER A 83 21.16 -30.19 -4.55
CA SER A 83 20.00 -31.01 -4.90
C SER A 83 18.66 -30.35 -4.58
N THR A 84 18.65 -29.24 -3.82
CA THR A 84 17.45 -28.47 -3.53
C THR A 84 17.00 -27.75 -4.79
N LYS A 85 15.71 -27.83 -5.10
CA LYS A 85 15.14 -27.12 -6.24
C LYS A 85 15.29 -25.60 -6.04
N PRO A 86 15.78 -24.86 -7.05
CA PRO A 86 16.02 -23.43 -6.89
C PRO A 86 14.74 -22.65 -6.53
N GLU A 87 13.58 -23.07 -7.06
CA GLU A 87 12.27 -22.45 -6.79
C GLU A 87 11.76 -22.59 -5.34
N ASP A 88 12.33 -23.53 -4.57
CA ASP A 88 12.06 -23.70 -3.14
C ASP A 88 12.88 -22.71 -2.28
N ILE A 89 13.99 -22.19 -2.83
CA ILE A 89 14.89 -21.24 -2.16
C ILE A 89 14.56 -19.80 -2.56
N LEU A 90 14.31 -19.58 -3.86
CA LEU A 90 14.18 -18.25 -4.45
C LEU A 90 13.08 -18.25 -5.51
N ALA A 91 12.16 -17.29 -5.44
CA ALA A 91 11.33 -16.91 -6.58
C ALA A 91 11.78 -15.57 -7.15
N VAL A 92 11.65 -15.41 -8.47
CA VAL A 92 12.10 -14.22 -9.19
C VAL A 92 11.02 -13.74 -10.14
N THR A 93 10.74 -12.44 -10.12
CA THR A 93 9.91 -11.78 -11.12
C THR A 93 10.70 -10.64 -11.78
N THR A 94 10.37 -10.34 -13.03
CA THR A 94 11.06 -9.34 -13.87
C THR A 94 10.06 -8.32 -14.40
N SER A 95 10.42 -7.04 -14.39
CA SER A 95 9.66 -5.93 -14.99
C SER A 95 10.20 -5.57 -16.38
N THR A 96 9.57 -4.58 -17.02
CA THR A 96 10.01 -4.01 -18.31
C THR A 96 11.36 -3.29 -18.26
N ASP A 97 11.87 -3.03 -17.06
CA ASP A 97 13.17 -2.36 -16.82
C ASP A 97 14.29 -3.38 -16.56
N ALA A 98 13.97 -4.68 -16.54
CA ALA A 98 14.96 -5.72 -16.34
C ALA A 98 16.01 -5.69 -17.46
N THR A 99 17.24 -6.08 -17.11
CA THR A 99 18.33 -6.20 -18.08
C THR A 99 18.73 -7.68 -18.19
N PRO A 100 18.97 -8.20 -19.41
CA PRO A 100 19.50 -9.55 -19.57
C PRO A 100 20.87 -9.69 -18.88
N GLY A 101 21.05 -10.77 -18.13
CA GLY A 101 22.24 -10.96 -17.29
C GLY A 101 22.20 -12.26 -16.53
N VAL A 102 23.35 -12.67 -16.02
CA VAL A 102 23.50 -13.85 -15.15
C VAL A 102 24.02 -13.38 -13.80
N TYR A 103 23.33 -13.78 -12.73
CA TYR A 103 23.63 -13.42 -11.35
C TYR A 103 23.72 -14.68 -10.49
N SER A 104 24.60 -14.68 -9.49
CA SER A 104 24.64 -15.72 -8.45
C SER A 104 24.00 -15.19 -7.18
N VAL A 105 22.96 -15.87 -6.69
CA VAL A 105 22.22 -15.52 -5.46
C VAL A 105 22.40 -16.61 -4.41
N GLU A 106 22.76 -16.24 -3.18
CA GLU A 106 22.83 -17.14 -2.03
C GLU A 106 21.95 -16.60 -0.90
N VAL A 107 21.14 -17.46 -0.27
CA VAL A 107 20.25 -17.07 0.84
C VAL A 107 20.77 -17.67 2.15
N SER A 108 21.35 -16.84 3.01
CA SER A 108 21.98 -17.28 4.26
C SER A 108 21.01 -17.32 5.43
N SER A 109 20.11 -16.34 5.56
CA SER A 109 19.02 -16.33 6.54
C SER A 109 17.83 -15.52 6.05
N LEU A 110 16.62 -15.88 6.49
CA LEU A 110 15.40 -15.14 6.16
C LEU A 110 15.13 -14.05 7.20
N ALA A 111 14.47 -12.99 6.75
CA ALA A 111 13.87 -12.02 7.64
C ALA A 111 12.73 -12.68 8.43
N ALA A 112 12.63 -12.37 9.72
CA ALA A 112 11.61 -12.89 10.63
C ALA A 112 10.87 -11.74 11.31
N ALA A 113 9.56 -11.92 11.50
CA ALA A 113 8.73 -11.00 12.24
C ALA A 113 8.89 -11.22 13.75
N ARG A 114 8.96 -10.13 14.50
CA ARG A 114 9.05 -10.18 15.96
C ARG A 114 7.70 -10.54 16.58
N LYS A 115 7.73 -11.38 17.63
CA LYS A 115 6.56 -11.77 18.41
C LYS A 115 6.82 -11.65 19.91
N LEU A 116 5.93 -10.96 20.61
CA LEU A 116 5.94 -10.83 22.07
C LEU A 116 4.70 -11.48 22.70
N SER A 117 4.84 -12.00 23.91
CA SER A 117 3.76 -12.52 24.75
C SER A 117 3.67 -11.73 26.04
N SER A 118 2.43 -11.44 26.46
CA SER A 118 2.13 -10.98 27.82
C SER A 118 2.36 -12.09 28.84
N GLN A 119 2.21 -11.73 30.12
CA GLN A 119 1.99 -12.72 31.18
C GLN A 119 0.65 -13.46 31.01
N SER A 120 0.42 -14.48 31.83
CA SER A 120 -0.84 -15.23 31.89
C SER A 120 -1.92 -14.44 32.63
N PHE A 121 -3.13 -14.43 32.08
CA PHE A 121 -4.34 -13.91 32.72
C PHE A 121 -5.40 -15.02 32.84
N THR A 122 -6.15 -15.02 33.94
CA THR A 122 -7.16 -16.06 34.23
C THR A 122 -8.47 -15.89 33.47
N SER A 123 -8.71 -14.71 32.90
CA SER A 123 -9.93 -14.37 32.15
C SER A 123 -9.62 -13.39 31.02
N LYS A 124 -10.32 -13.53 29.90
CA LYS A 124 -10.23 -12.59 28.78
C LYS A 124 -11.08 -11.33 29.00
N THR A 125 -12.12 -11.43 29.81
CA THR A 125 -13.22 -10.45 29.92
C THR A 125 -13.32 -9.81 31.30
N THR A 126 -12.41 -10.14 32.22
CA THR A 126 -12.33 -9.46 33.51
C THR A 126 -11.49 -8.19 33.33
N THR A 127 -11.95 -7.10 33.93
CA THR A 127 -11.26 -5.80 33.88
C THR A 127 -9.90 -5.91 34.57
N LEU A 128 -8.85 -5.39 33.94
CA LEU A 128 -7.47 -5.52 34.44
C LEU A 128 -7.08 -4.45 35.47
N GLY A 129 -7.79 -3.32 35.51
CA GLY A 129 -7.53 -2.24 36.46
C GLY A 129 -6.30 -1.37 36.13
N TYR A 130 -5.64 -1.59 34.99
CA TYR A 130 -4.50 -0.78 34.55
C TYR A 130 -4.96 0.56 33.97
N SER A 131 -4.12 1.60 34.07
CA SER A 131 -4.40 2.89 33.45
C SER A 131 -3.13 3.55 32.94
N GLY A 132 -3.21 4.13 31.75
CA GLY A 132 -2.09 4.83 31.11
C GLY A 132 -2.10 4.68 29.61
N ASP A 133 -1.25 5.46 28.94
CA ASP A 133 -0.99 5.27 27.52
C ASP A 133 0.23 4.36 27.32
N ILE A 134 0.15 3.52 26.31
CA ILE A 134 1.31 2.83 25.73
C ILE A 134 1.50 3.34 24.31
N VAL A 135 2.72 3.30 23.79
CA VAL A 135 3.01 3.61 22.39
C VAL A 135 3.47 2.36 21.68
N ILE A 136 2.87 2.07 20.52
CA ILE A 136 3.27 0.99 19.62
C ILE A 136 3.60 1.59 18.26
N ASN A 137 4.84 1.42 17.79
CA ASN A 137 5.34 1.96 16.51
C ASN A 137 4.91 3.41 16.23
N GLY A 138 5.04 4.27 17.24
CA GLY A 138 4.77 5.72 17.12
C GLY A 138 3.30 6.11 17.26
N ARG A 139 2.40 5.20 17.65
CA ARG A 139 1.02 5.52 18.01
C ARG A 139 0.69 5.21 19.45
N ALA A 140 0.06 6.16 20.12
CA ALA A 140 -0.48 5.99 21.45
C ALA A 140 -1.75 5.12 21.44
N ILE A 141 -1.90 4.35 22.52
CA ILE A 141 -3.06 3.53 22.82
C ILE A 141 -3.38 3.73 24.29
N ASN A 142 -4.56 4.27 24.57
CA ASN A 142 -5.01 4.47 25.93
C ASN A 142 -5.57 3.18 26.53
N ILE A 143 -5.01 2.77 27.66
CA ILE A 143 -5.51 1.67 28.48
C ILE A 143 -6.27 2.28 29.67
N ALA A 144 -7.52 1.88 29.82
CA ALA A 144 -8.42 2.32 30.88
C ALA A 144 -8.58 1.24 31.95
N THR A 145 -8.91 1.63 33.18
CA THR A 145 -9.07 0.69 34.31
C THR A 145 -10.18 -0.34 34.07
N THR A 146 -11.14 -0.02 33.22
CA THR A 146 -12.25 -0.88 32.81
C THR A 146 -11.88 -1.83 31.65
N ASP A 147 -10.71 -1.69 31.04
CA ASP A 147 -10.35 -2.52 29.90
C ASP A 147 -10.07 -3.96 30.33
N THR A 148 -10.57 -4.88 29.51
CA THR A 148 -10.27 -6.31 29.56
C THR A 148 -9.16 -6.65 28.54
N LEU A 149 -8.65 -7.88 28.55
CA LEU A 149 -7.71 -8.32 27.51
C LEU A 149 -8.29 -8.19 26.10
N VAL A 150 -9.60 -8.45 25.93
CA VAL A 150 -10.29 -8.32 24.64
C VAL A 150 -10.32 -6.85 24.20
N ASP A 151 -10.55 -5.92 25.13
CA ASP A 151 -10.57 -4.50 24.81
C ASP A 151 -9.18 -4.00 24.39
N ILE A 152 -8.12 -4.42 25.10
CA ILE A 152 -6.74 -4.07 24.75
C ILE A 152 -6.38 -4.64 23.38
N GLN A 153 -6.73 -5.90 23.10
CA GLN A 153 -6.55 -6.51 21.78
C GLN A 153 -7.26 -5.70 20.69
N GLY A 154 -8.52 -5.33 20.91
CA GLY A 154 -9.31 -4.53 19.98
C GLY A 154 -8.71 -3.15 19.73
N LYS A 155 -8.27 -2.46 20.79
CA LYS A 155 -7.61 -1.15 20.70
C LYS A 155 -6.32 -1.19 19.88
N ILE A 156 -5.46 -2.20 20.11
CA ILE A 156 -4.22 -2.38 19.35
C ILE A 156 -4.53 -2.66 17.87
N ASN A 157 -5.44 -3.57 17.58
CA ASN A 157 -5.80 -3.90 16.20
C ASN A 157 -6.47 -2.73 15.47
N ASN A 158 -7.25 -1.90 16.17
CA ASN A 158 -7.90 -0.73 15.58
C ASN A 158 -6.87 0.30 15.08
N VAL A 159 -5.80 0.55 15.86
CA VAL A 159 -4.72 1.45 15.44
C VAL A 159 -3.77 0.84 14.39
N ASN A 160 -3.90 -0.46 14.09
CA ASN A 160 -3.19 -1.14 13.01
C ASN A 160 -3.91 -1.01 11.64
N SER A 161 -4.59 0.10 11.40
CA SER A 161 -5.30 0.37 10.15
C SER A 161 -5.08 1.81 9.65
N GLY A 162 -5.36 2.05 8.37
CA GLY A 162 -5.17 3.36 7.72
C GLY A 162 -3.71 3.72 7.39
N SER A 163 -3.48 4.95 6.94
CA SER A 163 -2.19 5.40 6.38
C SER A 163 -1.01 5.40 7.37
N ASN A 164 -1.29 5.44 8.67
CA ASN A 164 -0.27 5.42 9.73
C ASN A 164 -0.33 4.12 10.56
N ALA A 165 -0.88 3.01 10.05
CA ALA A 165 -1.04 1.76 10.79
C ALA A 165 0.22 1.35 11.60
N THR A 166 0.04 0.83 12.81
CA THR A 166 1.16 0.40 13.68
C THR A 166 1.98 -0.75 13.13
N LYS A 167 1.46 -1.54 12.18
CA LYS A 167 2.06 -2.79 11.69
C LYS A 167 2.25 -3.85 12.76
N ILE A 168 1.41 -3.80 13.80
CA ILE A 168 1.41 -4.77 14.91
C ILE A 168 -0.01 -5.31 15.08
N THR A 169 -0.14 -6.62 14.94
CA THR A 169 -1.38 -7.36 15.20
C THR A 169 -1.38 -7.97 16.60
N ALA A 170 -2.46 -7.75 17.34
CA ALA A 170 -2.71 -8.35 18.65
C ALA A 170 -3.68 -9.53 18.57
N SER A 171 -3.32 -10.64 19.21
CA SER A 171 -4.15 -11.85 19.32
C SER A 171 -4.18 -12.39 20.74
N ILE A 172 -5.28 -13.02 21.16
CA ILE A 172 -5.33 -13.71 22.47
C ILE A 172 -5.21 -15.21 22.23
N VAL A 173 -4.18 -15.83 22.79
CA VAL A 173 -3.97 -17.28 22.76
C VAL A 173 -4.42 -17.89 24.09
N SER A 174 -5.16 -19.00 24.03
CA SER A 174 -5.59 -19.76 25.20
C SER A 174 -4.69 -21.00 25.32
N TYR A 175 -3.92 -21.06 26.41
CA TYR A 175 -3.11 -22.23 26.77
C TYR A 175 -3.89 -23.20 27.66
N SER A 176 -4.88 -22.70 28.40
CA SER A 176 -5.85 -23.49 29.16
C SER A 176 -7.12 -22.67 29.43
N SER A 177 -8.06 -23.20 30.24
CA SER A 177 -9.26 -22.48 30.66
C SER A 177 -8.96 -21.25 31.55
N THR A 178 -7.77 -21.17 32.15
CA THR A 178 -7.34 -20.10 33.07
C THR A 178 -5.97 -19.50 32.70
N ASP A 179 -5.46 -19.76 31.49
CA ASP A 179 -4.23 -19.14 30.96
C ASP A 179 -4.52 -18.56 29.57
N TYR A 180 -4.72 -17.24 29.56
CA TYR A 180 -4.88 -16.43 28.37
C TYR A 180 -3.72 -15.43 28.28
N ARG A 181 -3.09 -15.35 27.10
CA ARG A 181 -1.99 -14.44 26.83
C ARG A 181 -2.26 -13.59 25.62
N LEU A 182 -1.99 -12.29 25.72
CA LEU A 182 -1.98 -11.36 24.62
C LEU A 182 -0.66 -11.51 23.86
N ILE A 183 -0.74 -11.83 22.59
CA ILE A 183 0.38 -11.99 21.67
C ILE A 183 0.38 -10.82 20.70
N LEU A 184 1.48 -10.09 20.68
CA LEU A 184 1.74 -9.01 19.73
C LEU A 184 2.69 -9.54 18.65
N THR A 185 2.28 -9.45 17.39
CA THR A 185 3.07 -9.91 16.24
C THR A 185 3.27 -8.74 15.29
N SER A 186 4.51 -8.52 14.83
CA SER A 186 4.75 -7.58 13.75
C SER A 186 4.21 -8.14 12.44
N ASP A 187 3.55 -7.29 11.66
CA ASP A 187 3.12 -7.64 10.31
C ASP A 187 4.30 -7.60 9.33
N ASP A 188 5.31 -6.79 9.62
CA ASP A 188 6.56 -6.69 8.88
C ASP A 188 7.64 -7.57 9.50
N THR A 189 8.62 -7.98 8.70
CA THR A 189 9.83 -8.67 9.17
C THR A 189 10.96 -7.68 9.45
N GLY A 190 11.99 -8.12 10.16
CA GLY A 190 13.18 -7.32 10.44
C GLY A 190 13.42 -7.07 11.93
N GLN A 191 14.63 -6.65 12.29
CA GLN A 191 15.01 -6.43 13.69
C GLN A 191 14.37 -5.19 14.31
N ASN A 192 14.18 -4.12 13.52
CA ASN A 192 13.86 -2.78 14.03
C ASN A 192 12.42 -2.32 13.75
N VAL A 193 11.54 -3.22 13.28
CA VAL A 193 10.17 -2.89 12.85
C VAL A 193 9.12 -2.98 13.97
N PHE A 194 9.51 -3.41 15.17
CA PHE A 194 8.60 -3.58 16.31
C PHE A 194 9.14 -2.82 17.52
N ARG A 195 8.43 -1.76 17.92
CA ARG A 195 8.75 -0.91 19.07
C ARG A 195 7.52 -0.73 19.95
N ILE A 196 7.72 -0.88 21.26
CA ILE A 196 6.73 -0.61 22.30
C ILE A 196 7.38 0.20 23.41
N ALA A 197 6.61 1.11 24.02
CA ALA A 197 7.04 1.92 25.15
C ALA A 197 5.85 2.23 26.06
N ASP A 198 6.08 2.34 27.36
CA ASP A 198 5.15 3.00 28.27
C ASP A 198 5.18 4.49 27.98
N ALA A 199 4.00 5.12 27.91
CA ALA A 199 3.83 6.53 27.56
C ALA A 199 2.95 7.28 28.55
N SER A 200 3.03 6.88 29.81
CA SER A 200 2.50 7.57 30.98
C SER A 200 3.40 7.29 32.18
N ALA A 201 3.13 7.92 33.33
CA ALA A 201 3.83 7.61 34.59
C ALA A 201 3.54 6.19 35.12
N SER A 202 2.61 5.46 34.50
CA SER A 202 2.31 4.06 34.82
C SER A 202 3.12 3.12 33.93
N ASN A 203 3.61 2.01 34.51
CA ASN A 203 4.31 0.95 33.76
C ASN A 203 3.31 -0.12 33.29
N VAL A 204 2.47 0.24 32.32
CA VAL A 204 1.40 -0.64 31.82
C VAL A 204 1.97 -1.84 31.08
N LEU A 205 3.01 -1.66 30.25
CA LEU A 205 3.68 -2.76 29.56
C LEU A 205 4.35 -3.72 30.54
N GLN A 206 4.92 -3.20 31.63
CA GLN A 206 5.44 -4.04 32.71
C GLN A 206 4.32 -4.84 33.38
N SER A 207 3.19 -4.18 33.68
CA SER A 207 2.02 -4.80 34.30
C SER A 207 1.37 -5.86 33.41
N LEU A 208 1.37 -5.65 32.09
CA LEU A 208 0.94 -6.65 31.11
C LEU A 208 1.97 -7.77 30.92
N GLY A 209 3.21 -7.60 31.39
CA GLY A 209 4.29 -8.56 31.21
C GLY A 209 4.91 -8.52 29.81
N PHE A 210 4.97 -7.36 29.15
CA PHE A 210 5.76 -7.20 27.92
C PHE A 210 7.18 -6.70 28.20
N THR A 211 7.39 -6.04 29.34
CA THR A 211 8.69 -5.51 29.78
C THR A 211 8.98 -5.90 31.23
N THR A 212 10.25 -5.86 31.61
CA THR A 212 10.71 -5.96 33.00
C THR A 212 10.82 -4.56 33.63
N SER A 213 11.15 -4.47 34.92
CA SER A 213 11.48 -3.19 35.59
C SER A 213 12.79 -2.55 35.11
N SER A 214 13.60 -3.26 34.33
CA SER A 214 14.87 -2.76 33.79
C SER A 214 14.65 -2.06 32.45
N VAL A 215 15.46 -1.03 32.22
CA VAL A 215 15.47 -0.23 30.99
C VAL A 215 16.86 -0.25 30.36
N SER A 216 16.94 -0.04 29.05
CA SER A 216 18.20 0.03 28.30
C SER A 216 18.13 1.11 27.24
N ILE A 217 19.28 1.60 26.76
CA ILE A 217 19.31 2.51 25.61
C ILE A 217 18.76 1.79 24.38
N ASN A 218 17.82 2.44 23.70
CA ASN A 218 17.14 1.86 22.56
C ASN A 218 17.98 1.93 21.27
N ASN A 219 18.46 3.13 20.93
CA ASN A 219 19.31 3.39 19.75
C ASN A 219 20.65 3.99 20.20
N PRO A 220 21.62 3.18 20.66
CA PRO A 220 22.89 3.69 21.15
C PRO A 220 23.73 4.29 20.03
N THR A 221 24.45 5.37 20.33
CA THR A 221 25.55 5.91 19.51
C THR A 221 26.89 5.60 20.19
N SER A 222 28.02 6.02 19.61
CA SER A 222 29.35 5.81 20.20
C SER A 222 29.51 6.47 21.58
N ASP A 223 28.80 7.57 21.83
CA ASP A 223 28.92 8.40 23.03
C ASP A 223 27.57 8.91 23.57
N GLY A 224 26.46 8.27 23.18
CA GLY A 224 25.12 8.68 23.61
C GLY A 224 23.99 7.83 23.03
N ALA A 225 22.87 8.47 22.67
CA ALA A 225 21.65 7.80 22.25
C ALA A 225 20.77 8.64 21.32
N LYS A 226 20.08 7.96 20.41
CA LYS A 226 19.03 8.54 19.55
C LYS A 226 17.63 8.14 19.99
N SER A 227 16.67 9.03 19.80
CA SER A 227 15.25 8.72 19.95
C SER A 227 14.71 7.83 18.82
N ASN A 228 13.43 7.46 18.93
CA ASN A 228 12.68 6.95 17.78
C ASN A 228 12.59 7.99 16.66
N THR A 229 12.19 7.56 15.46
CA THR A 229 11.86 8.44 14.34
C THR A 229 10.45 9.01 14.47
N PHE A 230 10.31 10.27 14.14
CA PHE A 230 9.08 11.05 14.22
C PHE A 230 8.78 11.72 12.88
N THR A 231 7.51 11.95 12.54
CA THR A 231 7.10 12.53 11.25
C THR A 231 7.20 14.06 11.21
N SER A 232 7.29 14.69 12.37
CA SER A 232 7.48 16.12 12.53
C SER A 232 8.48 16.32 13.66
N SER A 233 9.24 17.39 13.57
CA SER A 233 10.13 17.77 14.66
C SER A 233 9.60 18.94 15.47
N THR A 234 8.73 19.78 14.88
CA THR A 234 8.22 21.03 15.47
C THR A 234 6.85 20.88 16.13
N THR A 235 6.15 19.78 15.86
CA THR A 235 4.89 19.44 16.52
C THR A 235 5.20 18.89 17.92
N ASP A 236 4.40 19.26 18.91
CA ASP A 236 4.54 18.70 20.26
C ASP A 236 4.38 17.17 20.25
N ILE A 237 5.13 16.50 21.13
CA ILE A 237 5.22 15.03 21.14
C ILE A 237 3.87 14.37 21.42
N ARG A 238 3.05 14.99 22.28
CA ARG A 238 1.70 14.51 22.58
C ARG A 238 0.81 14.46 21.35
N SER A 239 0.70 15.56 20.60
CA SER A 239 -0.11 15.61 19.38
C SER A 239 0.45 14.68 18.31
N LEU A 240 1.77 14.55 18.24
CA LEU A 240 2.47 13.72 17.27
C LEU A 240 2.20 12.22 17.46
N LEU A 241 2.20 11.77 18.72
CA LEU A 241 1.94 10.37 19.08
C LEU A 241 0.45 10.09 19.34
N GLY A 242 -0.37 11.12 19.55
CA GLY A 242 -1.78 11.01 19.93
C GLY A 242 -2.00 10.66 21.40
N LEU A 243 -1.14 11.11 22.31
CA LEU A 243 -1.24 10.78 23.74
C LEU A 243 -2.52 11.38 24.36
N SER A 244 -3.21 10.57 25.16
CA SER A 244 -4.43 10.95 25.87
C SER A 244 -4.13 11.42 27.30
N SER A 245 -3.09 10.87 27.91
CA SER A 245 -2.56 11.25 29.22
C SER A 245 -1.65 12.46 29.11
N THR A 246 -1.65 13.29 30.17
CA THR A 246 -0.74 14.42 30.30
C THR A 246 0.57 13.96 30.91
N LEU A 247 1.69 14.36 30.31
CA LEU A 247 3.04 14.16 30.86
C LEU A 247 3.72 15.52 31.00
N SER A 248 3.16 16.37 31.88
CA SER A 248 3.61 17.75 32.06
C SER A 248 4.72 17.89 33.10
N SER A 249 5.83 18.50 32.67
CA SER A 249 6.92 19.00 33.52
C SER A 249 7.53 17.95 34.47
N THR A 250 7.91 16.79 33.93
CA THR A 250 8.63 15.77 34.70
C THR A 250 10.14 15.92 34.51
N THR A 251 10.90 15.60 35.55
CA THR A 251 12.38 15.68 35.50
C THR A 251 12.95 14.33 35.08
N VAL A 252 13.75 14.34 34.02
CA VAL A 252 14.61 13.21 33.62
C VAL A 252 16.06 13.53 33.99
N GLN A 253 16.88 12.50 34.16
CA GLN A 253 18.32 12.68 34.38
C GLN A 253 19.09 12.30 33.12
N ILE A 254 19.93 13.22 32.65
CA ILE A 254 20.82 13.02 31.49
C ILE A 254 22.25 13.32 31.95
N GLY A 255 23.08 12.28 32.02
CA GLY A 255 24.36 12.35 32.73
C GLY A 255 24.14 12.61 34.21
N SER A 256 24.75 13.67 34.74
CA SER A 256 24.52 14.14 36.12
C SER A 256 23.50 15.28 36.20
N ASN A 257 22.92 15.71 35.07
CA ASN A 257 22.04 16.86 34.99
C ASN A 257 20.56 16.46 35.09
N ASN A 258 19.78 17.27 35.79
CA ASN A 258 18.32 17.16 35.83
C ASN A 258 17.72 18.07 34.75
N VAL A 259 16.84 17.51 33.92
CA VAL A 259 16.23 18.20 32.77
C VAL A 259 14.72 18.08 32.88
N SER A 260 14.02 19.20 32.79
CA SER A 260 12.55 19.19 32.72
C SER A 260 12.12 19.06 31.27
N ILE A 261 11.29 18.07 30.97
CA ILE A 261 10.70 17.84 29.65
C ILE A 261 9.18 17.75 29.82
N ASN A 262 8.45 18.45 28.97
CA ASN A 262 6.99 18.47 28.95
C ASN A 262 6.47 18.00 27.59
N LEU A 263 6.04 16.74 27.49
CA LEU A 263 5.58 16.18 26.21
C LEU A 263 4.25 16.80 25.71
N ASP A 264 3.52 17.52 26.57
CA ASP A 264 2.28 18.21 26.19
C ASP A 264 2.55 19.48 25.35
N THR A 265 3.74 20.08 25.48
CA THR A 265 4.08 21.35 24.82
C THR A 265 5.38 21.32 24.05
N ASP A 266 6.29 20.42 24.41
CA ASP A 266 7.61 20.35 23.82
C ASP A 266 7.58 19.49 22.56
N SER A 267 8.28 20.00 21.55
CA SER A 267 8.56 19.33 20.29
C SER A 267 9.98 18.74 20.32
N LEU A 268 10.37 17.93 19.32
CA LEU A 268 11.74 17.43 19.26
C LEU A 268 12.77 18.57 19.24
N GLN A 269 12.49 19.69 18.54
CA GLN A 269 13.40 20.84 18.56
C GLN A 269 13.56 21.45 19.94
N THR A 270 12.46 21.67 20.66
CA THR A 270 12.53 22.34 21.97
C THR A 270 13.18 21.42 23.00
N ILE A 271 12.95 20.12 22.90
CA ILE A 271 13.65 19.11 23.72
C ILE A 271 15.15 19.13 23.40
N ALA A 272 15.54 19.10 22.13
CA ALA A 272 16.95 19.16 21.73
C ALA A 272 17.64 20.41 22.29
N ALA A 273 17.06 21.59 22.08
CA ALA A 273 17.61 22.85 22.58
C ALA A 273 17.72 22.88 24.12
N THR A 274 16.77 22.29 24.82
CA THR A 274 16.78 22.22 26.30
C THR A 274 17.94 21.34 26.79
N ILE A 275 18.21 20.22 26.11
CA ILE A 275 19.31 19.31 26.46
C ILE A 275 20.67 19.87 26.03
N ASP A 276 20.75 20.53 24.88
CA ASP A 276 21.99 21.12 24.35
C ASP A 276 22.52 22.28 25.21
N ALA A 277 21.66 22.90 26.01
CA ALA A 277 22.05 23.93 26.98
C ALA A 277 22.83 23.36 28.20
N LEU A 278 22.93 22.04 28.35
CA LEU A 278 23.62 21.41 29.48
C LEU A 278 25.13 21.32 29.24
N ALA A 279 25.92 21.61 30.27
CA ALA A 279 27.37 21.52 30.17
C ALA A 279 27.84 20.07 29.90
N GLY A 280 28.64 19.89 28.84
CA GLY A 280 29.26 18.60 28.49
C GLY A 280 28.35 17.62 27.73
N ILE A 281 27.15 18.05 27.36
CA ILE A 281 26.18 17.27 26.57
C ILE A 281 25.88 18.08 25.32
N SER A 282 25.67 17.40 24.18
CA SER A 282 25.17 18.03 22.96
C SER A 282 23.91 17.31 22.51
N ALA A 283 22.91 18.07 22.04
CA ALA A 283 21.68 17.50 21.53
C ALA A 283 21.18 18.22 20.28
N SER A 284 20.78 17.47 19.27
CA SER A 284 20.30 18.03 18.00
C SER A 284 19.19 17.18 17.39
N VAL A 285 18.43 17.76 16.45
CA VAL A 285 17.48 17.00 15.64
C VAL A 285 18.15 16.59 14.34
N VAL A 286 18.25 15.30 14.09
CA VAL A 286 18.78 14.70 12.86
C VAL A 286 17.65 14.14 12.01
N THR A 287 17.86 14.03 10.70
CA THR A 287 16.87 13.49 9.77
C THR A 287 17.31 12.17 9.14
N THR A 288 16.34 11.32 8.87
CA THR A 288 16.52 10.07 8.10
C THR A 288 15.42 9.99 7.05
N THR A 289 15.76 9.61 5.82
CA THR A 289 14.76 9.39 4.75
C THR A 289 14.43 7.91 4.66
N VAL A 290 13.15 7.55 4.82
CA VAL A 290 12.65 6.18 4.68
C VAL A 290 11.50 6.20 3.67
N ASN A 291 11.61 5.42 2.59
CA ASN A 291 10.61 5.37 1.51
C ASN A 291 10.23 6.75 0.95
N GLY A 292 11.21 7.64 0.80
CA GLY A 292 11.00 9.02 0.32
C GLY A 292 10.40 9.98 1.35
N GLN A 293 10.04 9.51 2.56
CA GLN A 293 9.57 10.36 3.64
C GLN A 293 10.73 10.77 4.54
N THR A 294 10.81 12.08 4.85
CA THR A 294 11.78 12.60 5.83
C THR A 294 11.22 12.41 7.23
N LEU A 295 11.98 11.72 8.07
CA LEU A 295 11.70 11.50 9.49
C LEU A 295 12.75 12.19 10.35
N TYR A 296 12.41 12.49 11.59
CA TYR A 296 13.22 13.26 12.54
C TYR A 296 13.55 12.44 13.79
N GLN A 297 14.74 12.61 14.33
CA GLN A 297 15.18 11.97 15.57
C GLN A 297 15.94 12.98 16.43
N LEU A 298 15.79 12.89 17.75
CA LEU A 298 16.65 13.56 18.71
C LEU A 298 17.94 12.73 18.83
N ASP A 299 19.09 13.37 18.65
CA ASP A 299 20.42 12.80 18.85
C ASP A 299 21.06 13.45 20.06
N ILE A 300 21.40 12.67 21.08
CA ILE A 300 22.03 13.14 22.33
C ILE A 300 23.42 12.49 22.42
N SER A 301 24.45 13.30 22.58
CA SER A 301 25.85 12.89 22.72
C SER A 301 26.51 13.48 23.98
N GLY A 302 27.60 12.87 24.42
CA GLY A 302 28.36 13.27 25.60
C GLY A 302 28.01 12.51 26.88
N THR A 303 27.00 11.62 26.85
CA THR A 303 26.65 10.75 27.99
C THR A 303 25.83 9.54 27.56
N THR A 304 26.09 8.40 28.20
CA THR A 304 25.28 7.17 28.10
C THR A 304 24.48 6.88 29.37
N SER A 305 24.47 7.82 30.33
CA SER A 305 23.74 7.69 31.59
C SER A 305 22.40 8.41 31.49
N PHE A 306 21.30 7.65 31.52
CA PHE A 306 19.94 8.17 31.43
C PHE A 306 19.09 7.55 32.55
N THR A 307 18.38 8.37 33.30
CA THR A 307 17.40 7.93 34.28
C THR A 307 16.06 8.58 33.99
N ASP A 308 15.01 7.77 33.99
CA ASP A 308 13.67 8.21 33.62
C ASP A 308 12.65 7.59 34.59
N ALA A 309 12.12 8.41 35.50
CA ALA A 309 11.16 7.94 36.49
C ALA A 309 9.71 7.97 35.99
N ASN A 310 9.44 8.63 34.85
CA ASN A 310 8.07 8.89 34.35
C ASN A 310 7.91 8.50 32.88
N ASN A 311 8.77 7.60 32.38
CA ASN A 311 8.74 7.03 31.03
C ASN A 311 8.82 8.06 29.89
N ILE A 312 9.36 9.26 30.12
CA ILE A 312 9.54 10.30 29.09
C ILE A 312 10.55 9.87 28.03
N LEU A 313 11.73 9.43 28.45
CA LEU A 313 12.79 8.96 27.58
C LEU A 313 12.41 7.63 26.91
N GLU A 314 11.58 6.81 27.55
CA GLU A 314 10.95 5.65 26.91
C GLU A 314 9.93 6.06 25.84
N THR A 315 9.07 7.04 26.12
CA THR A 315 8.09 7.59 25.15
C THR A 315 8.79 8.15 23.92
N LEU A 316 9.87 8.91 24.11
CA LEU A 316 10.73 9.40 23.04
C LEU A 316 11.47 8.25 22.33
N GLY A 317 11.64 7.12 23.01
CA GLY A 317 12.38 5.96 22.52
C GLY A 317 13.90 6.15 22.54
N VAL A 318 14.40 7.00 23.43
CA VAL A 318 15.81 7.05 23.83
C VAL A 318 16.12 5.83 24.69
N LEU A 319 15.22 5.52 25.64
CA LEU A 319 15.21 4.29 26.42
C LEU A 319 14.16 3.31 25.89
N LYS A 320 14.29 2.05 26.29
CA LYS A 320 13.29 1.00 26.12
C LYS A 320 13.26 0.11 27.36
N GLY A 321 12.07 -0.29 27.80
CA GLY A 321 11.92 -1.43 28.69
C GLY A 321 12.55 -2.70 28.11
N THR A 322 13.27 -3.46 28.93
CA THR A 322 13.89 -4.71 28.50
C THR A 322 12.90 -5.86 28.54
N ASN A 323 12.95 -6.76 27.56
CA ASN A 323 12.23 -8.03 27.63
C ASN A 323 13.02 -9.03 28.47
N GLY A 324 12.31 -9.87 29.20
CA GLY A 324 12.88 -10.92 30.01
C GLY A 324 11.99 -12.16 30.00
N GLN A 325 12.08 -12.90 31.09
CA GLN A 325 11.29 -14.10 31.30
C GLN A 325 10.73 -14.06 32.73
N GLY A 326 9.49 -14.49 32.91
CA GLY A 326 8.84 -14.63 34.20
C GLY A 326 9.01 -16.02 34.78
N ASN A 327 9.11 -16.12 36.10
CA ASN A 327 9.21 -17.37 36.84
C ASN A 327 7.82 -17.94 37.16
N GLU A 328 7.69 -19.26 37.17
CA GLU A 328 6.47 -19.95 37.63
C GLU A 328 6.47 -20.07 39.17
N VAL A 329 5.32 -19.80 39.80
CA VAL A 329 5.14 -19.93 41.26
C VAL A 329 3.90 -20.77 41.51
N HIS A 330 4.04 -21.82 42.33
CA HIS A 330 2.93 -22.64 42.81
C HIS A 330 2.77 -22.47 44.31
N ALA A 331 1.55 -22.31 44.78
CA ALA A 331 1.24 -22.23 46.20
C ALA A 331 0.14 -23.23 46.57
N GLY A 332 0.26 -23.80 47.76
CA GLY A 332 -0.75 -24.65 48.38
C GLY A 332 -2.01 -23.87 48.72
N SER A 333 -3.17 -24.50 48.58
CA SER A 333 -4.46 -23.86 48.88
C SER A 333 -4.74 -23.69 50.38
N LYS A 334 -3.92 -24.28 51.27
CA LYS A 334 -4.07 -24.18 52.74
C LYS A 334 -2.92 -23.44 53.41
N ALA A 335 -3.29 -22.44 54.21
CA ALA A 335 -2.39 -21.77 55.14
C ALA A 335 -2.37 -22.54 56.47
N ASN A 336 -1.24 -23.13 56.81
CA ASN A 336 -1.09 -23.88 58.06
C ASN A 336 -0.67 -22.93 59.20
N THR A 337 -1.09 -23.26 60.43
CA THR A 337 -0.81 -22.46 61.63
C THR A 337 -0.34 -23.36 62.77
N THR A 338 0.24 -22.78 63.81
CA THR A 338 0.67 -23.53 65.01
C THR A 338 -0.40 -23.62 66.09
N ASP A 339 -1.37 -22.69 66.10
CA ASP A 339 -2.40 -22.56 67.14
C ASP A 339 -3.81 -22.26 66.59
N GLY A 340 -3.99 -22.35 65.28
CA GLY A 340 -5.22 -21.93 64.59
C GLY A 340 -5.19 -20.48 64.08
N SER A 341 -4.13 -19.71 64.40
CA SER A 341 -4.00 -18.30 64.02
C SER A 341 -2.59 -17.88 63.59
N THR A 342 -1.54 -18.36 64.27
CA THR A 342 -0.14 -18.01 64.01
C THR A 342 0.40 -18.84 62.85
N PRO A 343 0.81 -18.25 61.71
CA PRO A 343 1.33 -19.01 60.57
C PRO A 343 2.54 -19.87 60.91
N ILE A 344 2.63 -21.07 60.34
CA ILE A 344 3.86 -21.87 60.42
C ILE A 344 4.99 -21.21 59.65
N THR A 345 6.23 -21.55 60.00
CA THR A 345 7.46 -21.20 59.30
C THR A 345 8.25 -22.47 58.97
N ALA A 346 9.30 -22.35 58.15
CA ALA A 346 10.21 -23.47 57.87
C ALA A 346 10.88 -24.05 59.14
N THR A 347 10.95 -23.30 60.24
CA THR A 347 11.60 -23.77 61.48
C THR A 347 10.68 -24.62 62.36
N ASN A 348 9.37 -24.59 62.13
CA ASN A 348 8.43 -25.41 62.88
C ASN A 348 8.57 -26.89 62.53
N THR A 349 8.28 -27.75 63.49
CA THR A 349 8.22 -29.21 63.30
C THR A 349 6.80 -29.68 62.98
N PHE A 350 6.65 -30.87 62.38
CA PHE A 350 5.33 -31.36 61.93
C PHE A 350 4.30 -31.52 63.06
N ASP A 351 4.74 -31.82 64.28
CA ASP A 351 3.90 -31.91 65.48
C ASP A 351 3.41 -30.55 66.00
N GLN A 352 4.03 -29.46 65.55
CA GLN A 352 3.59 -28.11 65.87
C GLN A 352 2.50 -27.59 64.93
N ILE A 353 2.16 -28.32 63.87
CA ILE A 353 1.08 -27.93 62.95
C ILE A 353 -0.26 -28.16 63.65
N PHE A 354 -1.04 -27.08 63.79
CA PHE A 354 -2.33 -27.10 64.47
C PHE A 354 -3.28 -28.11 63.84
N GLY A 355 -3.82 -29.01 64.66
CA GLY A 355 -4.77 -30.03 64.24
C GLY A 355 -4.17 -31.18 63.42
N ALA A 356 -2.85 -31.19 63.18
CA ALA A 356 -2.21 -32.27 62.45
C ALA A 356 -2.18 -33.58 63.25
N ASN A 357 -1.93 -33.53 64.57
CA ASN A 357 -1.83 -34.70 65.47
C ASN A 357 -0.99 -35.85 64.86
N VAL A 358 0.20 -35.53 64.34
CA VAL A 358 1.01 -36.51 63.64
C VAL A 358 1.62 -37.56 64.58
N GLY A 359 1.76 -38.79 64.09
CA GLY A 359 2.48 -39.89 64.72
C GLY A 359 3.91 -40.04 64.20
N THR A 360 4.71 -40.91 64.85
CA THR A 360 6.12 -41.13 64.50
C THR A 360 6.33 -42.00 63.25
N THR A 361 5.27 -42.61 62.71
CA THR A 361 5.30 -43.42 61.47
C THR A 361 4.76 -42.68 60.26
N ASP A 362 4.18 -41.50 60.47
CA ASP A 362 3.53 -40.74 59.41
C ASP A 362 4.53 -40.28 58.35
N THR A 363 4.04 -40.11 57.12
CA THR A 363 4.87 -39.75 55.97
C THR A 363 4.20 -38.73 55.06
N ILE A 364 5.00 -38.09 54.22
CA ILE A 364 4.52 -37.29 53.09
C ILE A 364 5.03 -37.90 51.80
N THR A 365 4.14 -38.21 50.89
CA THR A 365 4.50 -38.62 49.54
C THR A 365 4.64 -37.37 48.66
N ILE A 366 5.84 -37.18 48.09
CA ILE A 366 6.18 -36.06 47.22
C ILE A 366 6.15 -36.55 45.76
N GLN A 367 5.34 -35.89 44.93
CA GLN A 367 5.19 -36.17 43.50
C GLN A 367 5.17 -34.88 42.69
N GLY A 368 5.48 -34.96 41.40
CA GLY A 368 5.49 -33.77 40.55
C GLY A 368 6.28 -33.91 39.26
N THR A 369 6.39 -32.80 38.55
CA THR A 369 7.20 -32.63 37.33
C THR A 369 8.08 -31.40 37.47
N LYS A 370 9.29 -31.46 36.92
CA LYS A 370 10.18 -30.32 36.79
C LYS A 370 9.70 -29.37 35.69
N ASN A 371 10.37 -28.23 35.54
CA ASN A 371 10.06 -27.19 34.56
C ASN A 371 10.08 -27.67 33.09
N ASP A 372 10.99 -28.57 32.73
CA ASP A 372 11.07 -29.20 31.41
C ASP A 372 10.00 -30.30 31.17
N GLY A 373 9.22 -30.63 32.20
CA GLY A 373 8.19 -31.66 32.18
C GLY A 373 8.68 -33.07 32.53
N THR A 374 9.95 -33.24 32.90
CA THR A 374 10.45 -34.50 33.45
C THR A 374 9.80 -34.78 34.81
N ALA A 375 9.33 -36.00 35.05
CA ALA A 375 8.78 -36.37 36.35
C ALA A 375 9.88 -36.45 37.41
N ILE A 376 9.61 -35.96 38.62
CA ILE A 376 10.49 -36.22 39.77
C ILE A 376 10.29 -37.66 40.25
N THR A 377 11.31 -38.26 40.86
CA THR A 377 11.14 -39.57 41.51
C THR A 377 10.21 -39.43 42.71
N THR A 378 9.07 -40.11 42.66
CA THR A 378 8.13 -40.18 43.79
C THR A 378 8.86 -40.64 45.04
N THR A 379 8.82 -39.82 46.09
CA THR A 379 9.59 -40.05 47.32
C THR A 379 8.66 -40.01 48.52
N THR A 380 8.75 -41.03 49.38
CA THR A 380 8.11 -41.04 50.69
C THR A 380 9.04 -40.40 51.71
N TYR A 381 8.65 -39.26 52.24
CA TYR A 381 9.38 -38.50 53.24
C TYR A 381 8.88 -38.82 54.65
N ASN A 382 9.75 -39.43 55.47
CA ASN A 382 9.45 -39.69 56.88
C ASN A 382 9.54 -38.38 57.68
N ILE A 383 8.47 -38.02 58.39
CA ILE A 383 8.41 -36.77 59.17
C ILE A 383 9.06 -36.88 60.55
N TYR A 384 9.42 -38.09 60.98
CA TYR A 384 10.08 -38.37 62.25
C TYR A 384 11.35 -39.19 62.00
N SER A 385 12.47 -38.80 62.60
CA SER A 385 13.73 -39.54 62.51
C SER A 385 14.65 -39.17 63.68
N GLY A 386 15.50 -40.10 64.11
CA GLY A 386 16.51 -39.83 65.13
C GLY A 386 15.96 -39.41 66.51
N GLY A 387 14.71 -39.75 66.82
CA GLY A 387 14.08 -39.42 68.10
C GLY A 387 13.36 -38.06 68.13
N SER A 388 13.21 -37.37 67.01
CA SER A 388 12.52 -36.07 66.94
C SER A 388 11.73 -35.90 65.64
N TYR A 389 10.67 -35.07 65.69
CA TYR A 389 9.98 -34.62 64.49
C TYR A 389 10.90 -33.71 63.68
N LYS A 390 10.91 -33.90 62.37
CA LYS A 390 11.71 -33.09 61.44
C LYS A 390 11.03 -31.74 61.24
N SER A 391 11.80 -30.76 60.83
CA SER A 391 11.26 -29.44 60.51
C SER A 391 10.55 -29.46 59.16
N ILE A 392 9.69 -28.48 58.94
CA ILE A 392 9.08 -28.22 57.62
C ILE A 392 10.17 -27.81 56.62
N GLY A 393 11.20 -27.10 57.07
CA GLY A 393 12.39 -26.76 56.27
C GLY A 393 13.14 -27.98 55.73
N ASP A 394 13.19 -29.09 56.47
CA ASP A 394 13.79 -30.34 55.99
C ASP A 394 12.99 -30.95 54.83
N LEU A 395 11.65 -30.83 54.86
CA LEU A 395 10.79 -31.22 53.74
C LEU A 395 11.04 -30.33 52.52
N LEU A 396 11.09 -29.01 52.72
CA LEU A 396 11.33 -28.03 51.66
C LEU A 396 12.69 -28.27 50.98
N THR A 397 13.75 -28.50 51.76
CA THR A 397 15.08 -28.86 51.23
C THR A 397 15.03 -30.17 50.44
N THR A 398 14.25 -31.15 50.89
CA THR A 398 14.05 -32.41 50.16
C THR A 398 13.34 -32.17 48.82
N ILE A 399 12.32 -31.30 48.81
CA ILE A 399 11.63 -30.87 47.58
C ILE A 399 12.65 -30.22 46.64
N GLU A 400 13.42 -29.24 47.07
CA GLU A 400 14.43 -28.60 46.21
C GLU A 400 15.39 -29.61 45.59
N SER A 401 15.92 -30.54 46.40
CA SER A 401 16.81 -31.59 45.91
C SER A 401 16.18 -32.46 44.82
N LEU A 402 14.88 -32.80 44.93
CA LEU A 402 14.18 -33.59 43.91
C LEU A 402 14.02 -32.84 42.58
N TYR A 403 13.95 -31.51 42.64
CA TYR A 403 13.81 -30.64 41.47
C TYR A 403 15.15 -30.20 40.87
N GLY A 404 16.29 -30.60 41.45
CA GLY A 404 17.63 -30.30 40.94
C GLY A 404 18.46 -29.39 41.86
N GLY A 405 17.90 -28.96 42.99
CA GLY A 405 18.53 -28.14 44.02
C GLY A 405 18.04 -26.69 44.04
N ALA A 406 18.47 -25.95 45.06
CA ALA A 406 18.08 -24.57 45.34
C ALA A 406 18.45 -23.53 44.25
N SER A 407 19.24 -23.93 43.24
CA SER A 407 19.51 -23.09 42.06
C SER A 407 18.42 -23.17 40.99
N TYR A 408 17.56 -24.20 41.05
CA TYR A 408 16.52 -24.46 40.06
C TYR A 408 15.13 -24.18 40.59
N VAL A 409 14.87 -24.46 41.87
CA VAL A 409 13.63 -24.11 42.54
C VAL A 409 13.92 -23.58 43.94
N ASP A 410 13.04 -22.73 44.44
CA ASP A 410 13.01 -22.25 45.82
C ASP A 410 11.72 -22.76 46.46
N ALA A 411 11.83 -23.59 47.50
CA ALA A 411 10.68 -24.13 48.22
C ALA A 411 10.63 -23.52 49.63
N TYR A 412 9.54 -22.84 49.95
CA TYR A 412 9.42 -22.11 51.22
C TYR A 412 8.00 -22.11 51.78
N ILE A 413 7.85 -21.62 53.01
CA ILE A 413 6.55 -21.27 53.57
C ILE A 413 6.37 -19.76 53.45
N SER A 414 5.30 -19.30 52.81
CA SER A 414 5.01 -17.88 52.64
C SER A 414 4.92 -17.16 53.99
N ASP A 415 5.51 -15.98 54.07
CA ASP A 415 5.39 -15.05 55.20
C ASP A 415 4.29 -14.00 55.00
N GLY A 416 3.57 -14.05 53.86
CA GLY A 416 2.54 -13.09 53.48
C GLY A 416 3.04 -11.89 52.66
N THR A 417 4.35 -11.77 52.42
CA THR A 417 4.94 -10.63 51.66
C THR A 417 5.04 -10.89 50.16
N ASP A 418 4.94 -12.15 49.74
CA ASP A 418 5.09 -12.64 48.37
C ASP A 418 3.77 -12.71 47.59
N GLY A 419 2.70 -12.14 48.15
CA GLY A 419 1.35 -12.18 47.58
C GLY A 419 0.58 -13.48 47.84
N ASN A 420 1.19 -14.46 48.52
CA ASN A 420 0.51 -15.65 49.03
C ASN A 420 0.07 -15.43 50.47
N THR A 421 -0.82 -16.28 50.99
CA THR A 421 -1.24 -16.22 52.39
C THR A 421 -0.15 -16.79 53.29
N ALA A 422 0.21 -16.08 54.36
CA ALA A 422 1.21 -16.54 55.32
C ALA A 422 0.88 -17.97 55.83
N GLY A 423 1.87 -18.86 55.85
CA GLY A 423 1.72 -20.26 56.27
C GLY A 423 1.39 -21.24 55.12
N GLN A 424 1.25 -20.78 53.87
CA GLN A 424 1.13 -21.64 52.69
C GLN A 424 2.49 -22.19 52.25
N ALA A 425 2.53 -23.45 51.80
CA ALA A 425 3.71 -23.99 51.12
C ALA A 425 3.79 -23.46 49.68
N VAL A 426 4.97 -22.98 49.29
CA VAL A 426 5.22 -22.38 47.98
C VAL A 426 6.44 -23.05 47.34
N ILE A 427 6.36 -23.30 46.04
CA ILE A 427 7.51 -23.68 45.21
C ILE A 427 7.61 -22.73 44.02
N LYS A 428 8.76 -22.08 43.88
CA LYS A 428 9.06 -21.12 42.81
C LYS A 428 10.11 -21.71 41.89
N ASP A 429 9.82 -21.73 40.60
CA ASP A 429 10.79 -22.04 39.56
C ASP A 429 11.78 -20.87 39.46
N LEU A 430 13.07 -21.14 39.59
CA LEU A 430 14.12 -20.14 39.42
C LEU A 430 14.61 -20.08 37.96
N THR A 431 14.17 -21.00 37.11
CA THR A 431 14.41 -20.96 35.67
C THR A 431 13.28 -20.20 35.00
N ALA A 432 13.58 -18.97 34.60
CA ALA A 432 12.60 -18.11 33.95
C ALA A 432 12.19 -18.66 32.57
N GLY A 433 10.90 -18.54 32.22
CA GLY A 433 10.34 -19.00 30.95
C GLY A 433 9.12 -19.90 31.14
N ASN A 434 8.63 -20.52 30.06
CA ASN A 434 7.52 -21.46 30.16
C ASN A 434 7.91 -22.66 31.04
N SER A 435 7.06 -23.02 32.00
CA SER A 435 7.32 -24.11 32.92
C SER A 435 6.19 -25.14 32.90
N ARG A 436 6.56 -26.41 33.02
CA ARG A 436 5.65 -27.55 33.22
C ARG A 436 5.70 -28.06 34.66
N MET A 437 6.20 -27.24 35.58
CA MET A 437 6.38 -27.60 36.97
C MET A 437 5.04 -27.94 37.63
N THR A 438 4.98 -29.02 38.40
CA THR A 438 3.84 -29.39 39.25
C THR A 438 4.36 -30.00 40.53
N LEU A 439 3.74 -29.74 41.67
CA LEU A 439 4.06 -30.39 42.95
C LEU A 439 2.78 -30.93 43.58
N THR A 440 2.85 -32.12 44.15
CA THR A 440 1.77 -32.71 44.94
C THR A 440 2.37 -33.31 46.21
N LEU A 441 1.79 -32.93 47.35
CA LEU A 441 2.14 -33.45 48.66
C LEU A 441 0.95 -34.22 49.21
N VAL A 442 1.13 -35.52 49.47
CA VAL A 442 0.09 -36.37 50.04
C VAL A 442 0.54 -36.83 51.42
N ALA A 443 -0.13 -36.35 52.47
CA ALA A 443 0.15 -36.79 53.83
C ALA A 443 -0.51 -38.16 54.10
N ASN A 444 0.29 -39.11 54.59
CA ASN A 444 -0.18 -40.35 55.20
C ASN A 444 -0.08 -40.16 56.72
N ASN A 445 -1.15 -39.65 57.32
CA ASN A 445 -1.23 -39.33 58.74
C ASN A 445 -2.11 -40.37 59.44
N GLU A 446 -1.49 -41.21 60.27
CA GLU A 446 -2.18 -42.22 61.07
C GLU A 446 -2.44 -41.77 62.51
N GLY A 447 -1.96 -40.59 62.92
CA GLY A 447 -2.09 -40.05 64.27
C GLY A 447 -3.46 -39.46 64.63
N GLY A 448 -4.43 -39.48 63.71
CA GLY A 448 -5.84 -39.15 63.97
C GLY A 448 -6.21 -37.66 63.84
N GLY A 449 -5.30 -36.81 63.34
CA GLY A 449 -5.57 -35.42 62.95
C GLY A 449 -5.64 -35.22 61.44
N THR A 450 -5.48 -33.98 60.98
CA THR A 450 -5.47 -33.62 59.54
C THR A 450 -4.20 -32.85 59.22
N LEU A 451 -3.25 -33.51 58.57
CA LEU A 451 -2.06 -32.86 57.99
C LEU A 451 -2.34 -32.62 56.51
N ASP A 452 -2.42 -31.37 56.10
CA ASP A 452 -2.79 -31.03 54.72
C ASP A 452 -2.15 -29.70 54.29
N PHE A 453 -1.43 -29.71 53.17
CA PHE A 453 -0.84 -28.52 52.55
C PHE A 453 -1.74 -27.94 51.44
N GLY A 454 -2.88 -28.58 51.18
CA GLY A 454 -3.82 -28.25 50.14
C GLY A 454 -3.31 -28.58 48.73
N ASP A 455 -4.13 -28.24 47.74
CA ASP A 455 -3.76 -28.36 46.33
C ASP A 455 -2.70 -27.32 45.99
N ILE A 456 -1.50 -27.79 45.65
CA ILE A 456 -0.41 -26.92 45.18
C ILE A 456 -0.62 -26.67 43.70
N THR A 457 -0.97 -25.43 43.37
CA THR A 457 -1.37 -25.02 42.03
C THR A 457 -0.65 -23.74 41.63
N ALA A 458 -0.40 -23.59 40.33
CA ALA A 458 0.23 -22.41 39.79
C ALA A 458 -0.59 -21.14 40.10
N ARG A 459 0.04 -20.20 40.80
CA ARG A 459 -0.46 -18.85 41.07
C ARG A 459 0.07 -17.85 40.05
N THR A 460 1.33 -18.03 39.66
CA THR A 460 1.98 -17.28 38.59
C THR A 460 2.52 -18.27 37.58
N LYS A 461 2.22 -18.05 36.30
CA LYS A 461 2.73 -18.89 35.21
C LYS A 461 4.05 -18.35 34.70
N GLY A 462 4.99 -19.24 34.46
CA GLY A 462 6.23 -18.91 33.78
C GLY A 462 5.95 -18.55 32.32
N TYR A 463 6.66 -17.55 31.80
CA TYR A 463 6.50 -17.10 30.42
C TYR A 463 7.76 -16.42 29.89
N SER A 464 7.98 -16.54 28.58
CA SER A 464 9.01 -15.79 27.86
C SER A 464 8.35 -14.61 27.17
N MET A 465 8.79 -13.38 27.48
CA MET A 465 8.21 -12.16 26.88
C MET A 465 8.44 -12.13 25.36
N GLN A 466 9.61 -12.58 24.90
CA GLN A 466 9.93 -12.70 23.49
C GLN A 466 9.74 -14.14 23.01
N VAL A 467 8.74 -14.35 22.17
CA VAL A 467 8.44 -15.66 21.56
C VAL A 467 9.28 -15.86 20.30
N THR A 468 9.48 -14.79 19.53
CA THR A 468 10.31 -14.79 18.32
C THR A 468 11.01 -13.45 18.20
N ALA A 469 12.33 -13.46 18.02
CA ALA A 469 13.09 -12.26 17.70
C ALA A 469 12.79 -11.83 16.26
N GLY A 470 12.67 -10.52 16.03
CA GLY A 470 12.75 -10.00 14.66
C GLY A 470 14.16 -10.22 14.13
N ALA A 471 14.29 -10.53 12.83
CA ALA A 471 15.57 -10.74 12.16
C ALA A 471 15.51 -10.16 10.75
N ASP A 472 16.62 -9.63 10.26
CA ASP A 472 16.74 -9.19 8.87
C ASP A 472 17.15 -10.39 7.99
N ALA A 473 16.75 -10.38 6.72
CA ALA A 473 17.25 -11.32 5.72
C ALA A 473 18.72 -11.03 5.45
N VAL A 474 19.50 -12.10 5.30
CA VAL A 474 20.91 -12.04 4.90
C VAL A 474 21.07 -12.91 3.66
N PHE A 475 21.52 -12.31 2.57
CA PHE A 475 21.72 -12.97 1.29
C PHE A 475 22.91 -12.34 0.57
N ALA A 476 23.42 -13.00 -0.46
CA ALA A 476 24.48 -12.47 -1.31
C ALA A 476 24.06 -12.46 -2.77
N VAL A 477 24.44 -11.41 -3.50
CA VAL A 477 24.36 -11.33 -4.96
C VAL A 477 25.78 -11.12 -5.49
N ASP A 478 26.21 -12.01 -6.39
CA ASP A 478 27.56 -12.04 -6.98
C ASP A 478 28.68 -12.00 -5.92
N GLY A 479 28.46 -12.72 -4.81
CA GLY A 479 29.40 -12.83 -3.69
C GLY A 479 29.38 -11.66 -2.71
N THR A 480 28.56 -10.62 -2.93
CA THR A 480 28.43 -9.50 -2.00
C THR A 480 27.27 -9.72 -1.05
N THR A 481 27.56 -9.90 0.24
CA THR A 481 26.53 -10.05 1.28
C THR A 481 25.81 -8.74 1.56
N MET A 482 24.49 -8.81 1.68
CA MET A 482 23.60 -7.68 1.96
C MET A 482 22.55 -8.09 3.00
N THR A 483 21.97 -7.09 3.66
CA THR A 483 20.87 -7.28 4.62
C THR A 483 19.65 -6.47 4.24
N ARG A 484 18.45 -7.03 4.47
CA ARG A 484 17.17 -6.34 4.23
C ARG A 484 16.15 -6.73 5.30
N THR A 485 15.24 -5.83 5.64
CA THR A 485 14.18 -6.10 6.60
C THR A 485 13.11 -7.05 6.06
N SER A 486 12.99 -7.19 4.74
CA SER A 486 12.00 -8.03 4.05
C SER A 486 12.63 -9.24 3.38
N ASN A 487 11.83 -10.29 3.15
CA ASN A 487 12.17 -11.41 2.25
C ASN A 487 11.85 -11.11 0.78
N THR A 488 11.15 -10.02 0.49
CA THR A 488 10.89 -9.54 -0.87
C THR A 488 11.82 -8.35 -1.17
N ILE A 489 12.76 -8.55 -2.08
CA ILE A 489 13.85 -7.63 -2.39
C ILE A 489 13.64 -7.04 -3.79
N THR A 490 13.51 -5.72 -3.90
CA THR A 490 13.20 -5.02 -5.15
C THR A 490 14.29 -4.06 -5.61
N ASP A 491 15.34 -3.89 -4.81
CA ASP A 491 16.29 -2.77 -4.92
C ASP A 491 17.74 -3.20 -5.23
N VAL A 492 17.97 -4.51 -5.47
CA VAL A 492 19.33 -5.04 -5.70
C VAL A 492 19.66 -5.18 -7.18
N ILE A 493 18.71 -5.66 -8.00
CA ILE A 493 18.89 -5.81 -9.44
C ILE A 493 17.77 -5.02 -10.13
N THR A 494 18.14 -4.07 -10.99
CA THR A 494 17.17 -3.20 -11.67
C THR A 494 16.13 -4.01 -12.44
N GLY A 495 14.85 -3.73 -12.18
CA GLY A 495 13.72 -4.41 -12.82
C GLY A 495 13.51 -5.86 -12.37
N VAL A 496 14.12 -6.29 -11.25
CA VAL A 496 13.99 -7.67 -10.74
C VAL A 496 13.55 -7.64 -9.30
N THR A 497 12.57 -8.48 -8.96
CA THR A 497 12.18 -8.75 -7.58
C THR A 497 12.59 -10.16 -7.19
N LEU A 498 13.31 -10.29 -6.08
CA LEU A 498 13.72 -11.55 -5.48
C LEU A 498 12.84 -11.83 -4.26
N ASP A 499 12.21 -13.00 -4.20
CA ASP A 499 11.43 -13.46 -3.05
C ASP A 499 12.12 -14.66 -2.39
N LEU A 500 12.68 -14.42 -1.20
CA LEU A 500 13.49 -15.37 -0.45
C LEU A 500 12.58 -16.32 0.34
N LYS A 501 12.57 -17.60 -0.05
CA LYS A 501 11.64 -18.60 0.52
C LYS A 501 12.26 -19.50 1.56
N LYS A 502 13.57 -19.78 1.42
CA LYS A 502 14.31 -20.69 2.30
C LYS A 502 15.76 -20.24 2.41
N ALA A 503 16.29 -20.30 3.63
CA ALA A 503 17.72 -20.13 3.86
C ALA A 503 18.47 -21.47 3.72
N GLU A 504 19.54 -21.47 2.94
CA GLU A 504 20.42 -22.61 2.73
C GLU A 504 21.84 -22.08 2.46
N ALA A 505 22.54 -21.70 3.53
CA ALA A 505 23.88 -21.13 3.43
C ALA A 505 24.85 -22.08 2.70
N GLY A 506 25.66 -21.52 1.81
CA GLY A 506 26.58 -22.25 0.93
C GLY A 506 25.97 -22.77 -0.38
N THR A 507 24.64 -22.66 -0.58
CA THR A 507 23.99 -23.01 -1.85
C THR A 507 23.85 -21.78 -2.75
N SER A 508 24.47 -21.82 -3.93
CA SER A 508 24.38 -20.77 -4.94
C SER A 508 23.27 -21.09 -5.95
N ILE A 509 22.38 -20.13 -6.15
CA ILE A 509 21.36 -20.12 -7.19
C ILE A 509 21.83 -19.23 -8.34
N THR A 510 22.05 -19.82 -9.52
CA THR A 510 22.34 -19.04 -10.73
C THR A 510 21.02 -18.57 -11.34
N LEU A 511 20.78 -17.27 -11.31
CA LEU A 511 19.69 -16.56 -11.94
C LEU A 511 20.12 -16.05 -13.31
N ASN A 512 19.54 -16.60 -14.38
CA ASN A 512 19.74 -16.12 -15.74
C ASN A 512 18.47 -15.41 -16.25
N ILE A 513 18.62 -14.13 -16.57
CA ILE A 513 17.59 -13.26 -17.13
C ILE A 513 17.84 -13.12 -18.62
N SER A 514 16.82 -13.41 -19.42
CA SER A 514 16.88 -13.32 -20.88
C SER A 514 15.60 -12.69 -21.44
N ARG A 515 15.66 -12.21 -22.68
CA ARG A 515 14.45 -11.75 -23.37
C ARG A 515 13.49 -12.91 -23.58
N ASP A 516 12.22 -12.67 -23.31
CA ASP A 516 11.18 -13.66 -23.56
C ASP A 516 10.72 -13.58 -25.01
N LEU A 517 11.49 -14.22 -25.89
CA LEU A 517 11.16 -14.25 -27.33
C LEU A 517 9.86 -15.00 -27.61
N ASP A 518 9.42 -15.91 -26.73
CA ASP A 518 8.18 -16.65 -26.91
C ASP A 518 6.98 -15.75 -26.63
N ALA A 519 7.02 -14.97 -25.55
CA ALA A 519 6.00 -13.98 -25.26
C ALA A 519 5.92 -12.87 -26.34
N VAL A 520 7.06 -12.46 -26.91
CA VAL A 520 7.07 -11.52 -28.05
C VAL A 520 6.43 -12.12 -29.30
N LYS A 521 6.67 -13.41 -29.59
CA LYS A 521 6.00 -14.10 -30.72
C LYS A 521 4.50 -14.21 -30.49
N GLU A 522 4.07 -14.48 -29.27
CA GLU A 522 2.64 -14.53 -28.91
C GLU A 522 1.98 -13.17 -29.17
N LEU A 523 2.59 -12.07 -28.72
CA LEU A 523 2.09 -10.71 -28.97
C LEU A 523 1.94 -10.38 -30.47
N ILE A 524 2.90 -10.80 -31.29
CA ILE A 524 2.86 -10.65 -32.75
C ILE A 524 1.77 -11.56 -33.37
N SER A 525 1.59 -12.76 -32.81
CA SER A 525 0.59 -13.73 -33.28
C SER A 525 -0.83 -13.24 -33.01
N ASP A 526 -1.08 -12.67 -31.83
CA ASP A 526 -2.38 -12.08 -31.46
C ASP A 526 -2.78 -10.93 -32.40
N PHE A 527 -1.80 -10.14 -32.83
CA PHE A 527 -2.02 -9.12 -33.87
C PHE A 527 -2.43 -9.71 -35.21
N VAL A 528 -1.71 -10.76 -35.65
CA VAL A 528 -2.04 -11.47 -36.90
C VAL A 528 -3.41 -12.13 -36.82
N GLU A 529 -3.77 -12.73 -35.69
CA GLU A 529 -5.08 -13.33 -35.47
C GLU A 529 -6.20 -12.27 -35.53
N THR A 530 -6.02 -11.14 -34.85
CA THR A 530 -7.00 -10.05 -34.85
C THR A 530 -7.17 -9.46 -36.26
N TYR A 531 -6.09 -9.29 -37.00
CA TYR A 531 -6.13 -8.91 -38.43
C TYR A 531 -6.91 -9.93 -39.26
N ASN A 532 -6.61 -11.22 -39.06
CA ASN A 532 -7.27 -12.32 -39.78
C ASN A 532 -8.76 -12.41 -39.44
N GLY A 533 -9.16 -12.05 -38.22
CA GLY A 533 -10.56 -11.94 -37.81
C GLY A 533 -11.31 -10.82 -38.52
N VAL A 534 -10.67 -9.67 -38.78
CA VAL A 534 -11.24 -8.58 -39.60
C VAL A 534 -11.39 -9.03 -41.05
N ILE A 535 -10.30 -9.50 -41.67
CA ILE A 535 -10.31 -9.91 -43.08
C ILE A 535 -11.25 -11.10 -43.31
N GLY A 536 -11.30 -12.06 -42.38
CA GLY A 536 -12.25 -13.17 -42.42
C GLY A 536 -13.69 -12.70 -42.46
N TYR A 537 -14.05 -11.78 -41.56
CA TYR A 537 -15.41 -11.21 -41.50
C TYR A 537 -15.77 -10.45 -42.78
N ILE A 538 -14.84 -9.67 -43.32
CA ILE A 538 -15.05 -8.96 -44.60
C ILE A 538 -15.25 -9.95 -45.75
N ASN A 539 -14.42 -11.00 -45.83
CA ASN A 539 -14.53 -12.01 -46.88
C ASN A 539 -15.87 -12.78 -46.81
N GLU A 540 -16.37 -13.06 -45.61
CA GLU A 540 -17.70 -13.66 -45.41
C GLU A 540 -18.82 -12.80 -45.98
N GLN A 541 -18.71 -11.47 -45.95
CA GLN A 541 -19.73 -10.59 -46.54
C GLN A 541 -19.78 -10.66 -48.06
N TYR A 542 -18.70 -11.07 -48.73
CA TYR A 542 -18.64 -11.21 -50.20
C TYR A 542 -18.94 -12.63 -50.69
N TYR A 543 -19.13 -13.58 -49.78
CA TYR A 543 -19.49 -14.95 -50.14
C TYR A 543 -20.97 -15.06 -50.52
N TYR A 544 -21.26 -15.78 -51.60
CA TYR A 544 -22.61 -16.09 -52.06
C TYR A 544 -22.88 -17.58 -51.91
N ASP A 545 -23.89 -17.94 -51.11
CA ASP A 545 -24.35 -19.31 -50.96
C ASP A 545 -25.31 -19.63 -52.11
N GLU A 546 -24.85 -20.45 -53.07
CA GLU A 546 -25.64 -20.83 -54.25
C GLU A 546 -26.88 -21.67 -53.91
N GLU A 547 -26.82 -22.47 -52.86
CA GLU A 547 -27.93 -23.34 -52.43
C GLU A 547 -29.04 -22.52 -51.75
N LYS A 548 -28.66 -21.57 -50.89
CA LYS A 548 -29.61 -20.69 -50.20
C LYS A 548 -30.00 -19.47 -51.04
N LYS A 549 -29.27 -19.19 -52.12
CA LYS A 549 -29.38 -17.99 -52.96
C LYS A 549 -29.28 -16.69 -52.13
N THR A 550 -28.38 -16.70 -51.15
CA THR A 550 -28.17 -15.56 -50.23
C THR A 550 -26.69 -15.22 -50.17
N GLY A 551 -26.36 -13.93 -50.34
CA GLY A 551 -25.03 -13.38 -50.06
C GLY A 551 -24.96 -12.71 -48.69
N GLY A 552 -23.76 -12.26 -48.31
CA GLY A 552 -23.60 -11.39 -47.15
C GLY A 552 -24.38 -10.09 -47.29
N VAL A 553 -24.84 -9.53 -46.16
CA VAL A 553 -25.74 -8.36 -46.15
C VAL A 553 -25.07 -7.07 -46.66
N LEU A 554 -23.73 -7.07 -46.72
CA LEU A 554 -22.90 -5.98 -47.25
C LEU A 554 -22.24 -6.28 -48.61
N MET A 555 -22.64 -7.35 -49.31
CA MET A 555 -21.98 -7.81 -50.55
C MET A 555 -21.88 -6.73 -51.64
N ASP A 556 -22.88 -5.86 -51.75
CA ASP A 556 -22.94 -4.76 -52.73
C ASP A 556 -22.38 -3.42 -52.20
N ASP A 557 -21.87 -3.39 -50.96
CA ASP A 557 -21.32 -2.18 -50.36
C ASP A 557 -19.87 -1.94 -50.82
N GLY A 558 -19.66 -0.87 -51.58
CA GLY A 558 -18.33 -0.48 -52.08
C GLY A 558 -17.39 0.05 -50.99
N SER A 559 -17.92 0.52 -49.86
CA SER A 559 -17.14 1.04 -48.75
C SER A 559 -16.36 -0.08 -48.06
N LEU A 560 -16.99 -1.26 -47.95
CA LEU A 560 -16.37 -2.45 -47.37
C LEU A 560 -15.13 -2.90 -48.15
N ARG A 561 -15.14 -2.74 -49.48
CA ARG A 561 -13.99 -3.06 -50.37
C ARG A 561 -12.86 -2.05 -50.20
N SER A 562 -13.22 -0.79 -49.97
CA SER A 562 -12.26 0.28 -49.70
C SER A 562 -11.53 0.01 -48.38
N VAL A 563 -12.28 -0.30 -47.32
CA VAL A 563 -11.72 -0.69 -46.00
C VAL A 563 -10.79 -1.90 -46.12
N GLN A 564 -11.20 -2.95 -46.84
CA GLN A 564 -10.38 -4.13 -47.08
C GLN A 564 -9.06 -3.77 -47.78
N SER A 565 -9.13 -2.93 -48.81
CA SER A 565 -7.98 -2.52 -49.61
C SER A 565 -7.01 -1.67 -48.80
N ASP A 566 -7.52 -0.75 -47.98
CA ASP A 566 -6.72 0.12 -47.12
C ASP A 566 -5.94 -0.67 -46.07
N ILE A 567 -6.64 -1.57 -45.35
CA ILE A 567 -6.03 -2.43 -44.33
C ILE A 567 -4.95 -3.32 -44.94
N GLN A 568 -5.25 -3.96 -46.07
CA GLN A 568 -4.28 -4.80 -46.76
C GLN A 568 -3.10 -4.01 -47.37
N SER A 569 -3.33 -2.76 -47.79
CA SER A 569 -2.28 -1.87 -48.28
C SER A 569 -1.29 -1.54 -47.17
N ILE A 570 -1.78 -1.15 -45.99
CA ILE A 570 -0.95 -0.81 -44.82
C ILE A 570 0.01 -1.96 -44.47
N ILE A 571 -0.49 -3.20 -44.44
CA ILE A 571 0.31 -4.38 -44.09
C ILE A 571 1.39 -4.72 -45.14
N ARG A 572 1.14 -4.43 -46.42
CA ARG A 572 2.09 -4.73 -47.51
C ARG A 572 3.12 -3.63 -47.74
N ASN A 573 2.85 -2.42 -47.29
CA ASN A 573 3.72 -1.28 -47.52
C ASN A 573 5.06 -1.42 -46.78
N THR A 574 6.12 -0.93 -47.42
CA THR A 574 7.44 -0.82 -46.78
C THR A 574 7.46 0.37 -45.83
N ILE A 575 8.07 0.19 -44.67
CA ILE A 575 8.28 1.22 -43.66
C ILE A 575 9.50 2.06 -44.05
N ASN A 576 9.27 3.35 -44.26
CA ASN A 576 10.33 4.28 -44.61
C ASN A 576 11.28 4.50 -43.41
N GLY A 577 12.57 4.67 -43.68
CA GLY A 577 13.61 4.86 -42.66
C GLY A 577 14.24 3.57 -42.13
N LEU A 578 13.75 2.40 -42.54
CA LEU A 578 14.35 1.11 -42.20
C LEU A 578 15.20 0.54 -43.34
N PRO A 579 16.21 -0.31 -43.04
CA PRO A 579 17.01 -0.99 -44.06
C PRO A 579 16.12 -1.77 -45.03
N THR A 580 16.45 -1.75 -46.33
CA THR A 580 15.66 -2.46 -47.36
C THR A 580 15.58 -3.97 -47.16
N THR A 581 16.46 -4.53 -46.32
CA THR A 581 16.47 -5.94 -45.92
C THR A 581 15.51 -6.25 -44.76
N LEU A 582 14.97 -5.23 -44.08
CA LEU A 582 14.11 -5.35 -42.91
C LEU A 582 13.17 -4.15 -42.75
N ASN A 583 12.44 -3.82 -43.82
CA ASN A 583 11.48 -2.70 -43.83
C ASN A 583 10.03 -3.14 -44.09
N ALA A 584 9.72 -4.43 -44.00
CA ALA A 584 8.37 -4.95 -44.20
C ALA A 584 8.16 -6.24 -43.42
N LEU A 585 6.91 -6.51 -43.01
CA LEU A 585 6.53 -7.70 -42.24
C LEU A 585 6.87 -9.02 -42.95
N ALA A 586 6.90 -9.03 -44.29
CA ALA A 586 7.31 -10.19 -45.08
C ALA A 586 8.78 -10.63 -44.83
N PHE A 587 9.65 -9.70 -44.45
CA PHE A 587 11.05 -10.01 -44.14
C PHE A 587 11.19 -10.78 -42.82
N ILE A 588 10.29 -10.58 -41.86
CA ILE A 588 10.25 -11.34 -40.60
C ILE A 588 9.39 -12.60 -40.67
N GLY A 589 8.87 -12.95 -41.86
CA GLY A 589 8.09 -14.18 -42.05
C GLY A 589 6.58 -14.01 -41.96
N ILE A 590 6.06 -12.79 -41.83
CA ILE A 590 4.62 -12.53 -41.83
C ILE A 590 4.18 -12.12 -43.23
N LYS A 591 3.44 -12.98 -43.93
CA LYS A 591 3.08 -12.78 -45.34
C LYS A 591 1.59 -12.85 -45.56
N SER A 592 1.08 -12.03 -46.48
CA SER A 592 -0.31 -12.12 -46.94
C SER A 592 -0.48 -13.31 -47.89
N ASP A 593 -1.44 -14.18 -47.59
CA ASP A 593 -1.85 -15.30 -48.43
C ASP A 593 -3.02 -14.89 -49.32
N TYR A 594 -2.72 -14.71 -50.61
CA TYR A 594 -3.72 -14.35 -51.62
C TYR A 594 -4.80 -15.43 -51.77
N ASN A 595 -4.44 -16.71 -51.62
CA ASN A 595 -5.38 -17.82 -51.77
C ASN A 595 -6.39 -17.90 -50.62
N GLN A 596 -6.12 -17.20 -49.51
CA GLN A 596 -7.00 -17.11 -48.36
C GLN A 596 -7.64 -15.72 -48.21
N GLY A 597 -7.83 -15.01 -49.32
CA GLY A 597 -8.50 -13.71 -49.33
C GLY A 597 -7.72 -12.62 -48.59
N GLY A 598 -6.39 -12.71 -48.57
CA GLY A 598 -5.49 -11.70 -48.01
C GLY A 598 -5.24 -11.81 -46.49
N LYS A 599 -5.61 -12.95 -45.88
CA LYS A 599 -5.20 -13.31 -44.51
C LYS A 599 -3.68 -13.37 -44.39
N LEU A 600 -3.14 -13.11 -43.21
CA LEU A 600 -1.72 -13.23 -42.90
C LEU A 600 -1.39 -14.64 -42.39
N ALA A 601 -0.22 -15.14 -42.80
CA ALA A 601 0.40 -16.36 -42.31
C ALA A 601 1.78 -16.04 -41.71
N ILE A 602 2.11 -16.72 -40.61
CA ILE A 602 3.40 -16.58 -39.91
C ILE A 602 4.28 -17.78 -40.24
N ASP A 603 5.47 -17.50 -40.75
CA ASP A 603 6.59 -18.45 -40.78
C ASP A 603 7.33 -18.39 -39.44
N ASP A 604 6.96 -19.26 -38.50
CA ASP A 604 7.48 -19.28 -37.13
C ASP A 604 9.00 -19.49 -37.07
N THR A 605 9.55 -20.31 -37.98
CA THR A 605 11.00 -20.55 -38.05
C THR A 605 11.73 -19.27 -38.44
N LYS A 606 11.21 -18.55 -39.45
CA LYS A 606 11.80 -17.28 -39.89
C LYS A 606 11.65 -16.19 -38.84
N LEU A 607 10.48 -16.07 -38.21
CA LEU A 607 10.21 -15.10 -37.15
C LEU A 607 11.13 -15.33 -35.95
N THR A 608 11.27 -16.58 -35.49
CA THR A 608 12.17 -16.95 -34.40
C THR A 608 13.62 -16.60 -34.71
N SER A 609 14.10 -16.93 -35.92
CA SER A 609 15.46 -16.60 -36.36
C SER A 609 15.74 -15.10 -36.36
N MET A 610 14.79 -14.29 -36.84
CA MET A 610 14.91 -12.83 -36.85
C MET A 610 14.89 -12.23 -35.44
N LEU A 611 14.01 -12.73 -34.55
CA LEU A 611 13.96 -12.27 -33.16
C LEU A 611 15.25 -12.58 -32.38
N GLN A 612 15.95 -13.67 -32.72
CA GLN A 612 17.23 -14.03 -32.12
C GLN A 612 18.40 -13.22 -32.67
N SER A 613 18.42 -12.96 -33.98
CA SER A 613 19.56 -12.32 -34.66
C SER A 613 19.49 -10.80 -34.72
N ASP A 614 18.29 -10.23 -34.87
CA ASP A 614 18.07 -8.78 -34.96
C ASP A 614 16.74 -8.38 -34.30
N PHE A 615 16.67 -8.57 -32.99
CA PHE A 615 15.53 -8.22 -32.16
C PHE A 615 15.06 -6.76 -32.37
N MET A 616 16.01 -5.84 -32.42
CA MET A 616 15.74 -4.41 -32.57
C MET A 616 15.14 -4.10 -33.95
N GLY A 617 15.65 -4.75 -34.99
CA GLY A 617 15.09 -4.68 -36.32
C GLY A 617 13.65 -5.17 -36.40
N VAL A 618 13.32 -6.29 -35.74
CA VAL A 618 11.93 -6.77 -35.65
C VAL A 618 11.05 -5.75 -34.93
N ARG A 619 11.49 -5.23 -33.78
CA ARG A 619 10.74 -4.23 -33.00
C ARG A 619 10.41 -2.99 -33.83
N ARG A 620 11.38 -2.48 -34.60
CA ARG A 620 11.22 -1.28 -35.45
C ARG A 620 10.15 -1.41 -36.54
N LEU A 621 9.74 -2.62 -36.89
CA LEU A 621 8.63 -2.84 -37.82
C LEU A 621 7.26 -2.54 -37.20
N PHE A 622 7.17 -2.54 -35.86
CA PHE A 622 5.92 -2.36 -35.13
C PHE A 622 5.89 -1.09 -34.30
N ALA A 623 7.03 -0.68 -33.74
CA ALA A 623 7.14 0.50 -32.90
C ALA A 623 8.12 1.52 -33.49
N ALA A 624 7.73 2.79 -33.50
CA ALA A 624 8.63 3.87 -33.89
C ALA A 624 9.74 4.06 -32.86
N GLU A 625 10.98 4.13 -33.34
CA GLU A 625 12.17 4.34 -32.52
C GLU A 625 12.99 5.50 -33.09
N ALA A 626 13.54 6.33 -32.22
CA ALA A 626 14.58 7.28 -32.60
C ALA A 626 15.84 6.98 -31.79
N THR A 627 16.99 7.19 -32.44
CA THR A 627 18.30 7.12 -31.80
C THR A 627 18.91 8.52 -31.84
N ALA A 628 19.48 8.95 -30.71
CA ALA A 628 20.23 10.19 -30.64
C ALA A 628 21.73 9.89 -30.74
N SER A 629 22.44 10.68 -31.54
CA SER A 629 23.90 10.60 -31.63
C SER A 629 24.61 11.16 -30.38
N ASN A 630 23.89 11.94 -29.57
CA ASN A 630 24.38 12.53 -28.33
C ASN A 630 23.60 11.96 -27.14
N ALA A 631 24.31 11.43 -26.13
CA ALA A 631 23.73 10.85 -24.91
C ALA A 631 22.91 11.85 -24.06
N GLN A 632 23.08 13.15 -24.26
CA GLN A 632 22.30 14.20 -23.58
C GLN A 632 20.95 14.48 -24.25
N VAL A 633 20.68 13.88 -25.41
CA VAL A 633 19.42 14.02 -26.13
C VAL A 633 18.67 12.70 -26.00
N SER A 634 17.49 12.74 -25.41
CA SER A 634 16.59 11.58 -25.33
C SER A 634 15.40 11.77 -26.28
N TYR A 635 14.98 10.65 -26.86
CA TYR A 635 13.73 10.59 -27.61
C TYR A 635 12.56 10.51 -26.62
N VAL A 636 11.59 11.42 -26.74
CA VAL A 636 10.46 11.54 -25.80
C VAL A 636 9.17 10.98 -26.38
N TYR A 637 8.74 11.44 -27.55
CA TYR A 637 7.52 10.95 -28.21
C TYR A 637 7.52 11.27 -29.72
N HIS A 638 6.57 10.70 -30.46
CA HIS A 638 6.23 11.07 -31.83
C HIS A 638 4.71 11.25 -31.98
N THR A 639 4.32 11.82 -33.10
CA THR A 639 2.92 11.94 -33.54
C THR A 639 2.77 11.35 -34.94
N GLU A 640 1.53 11.20 -35.43
CA GLU A 640 1.25 10.76 -36.80
C GLU A 640 1.86 11.71 -37.87
N ASN A 641 2.16 12.96 -37.49
CA ASN A 641 2.80 13.94 -38.36
C ASN A 641 4.33 13.78 -38.41
N THR A 642 4.92 13.01 -37.50
CA THR A 642 6.36 12.81 -37.43
C THR A 642 6.80 11.96 -38.62
N LYS A 643 7.68 12.52 -39.47
CA LYS A 643 8.21 11.80 -40.63
C LYS A 643 9.44 11.01 -40.22
N ALA A 644 9.60 9.80 -40.76
CA ALA A 644 10.82 9.04 -40.61
C ALA A 644 11.98 9.80 -41.28
N GLY A 645 13.11 9.94 -40.57
CA GLY A 645 14.29 10.64 -41.08
C GLY A 645 15.34 10.90 -40.00
N ALA A 646 16.50 11.39 -40.42
CA ALA A 646 17.51 11.94 -39.52
C ALA A 646 17.21 13.42 -39.28
N PHE A 647 17.14 13.82 -38.02
CA PHE A 647 16.93 15.20 -37.61
C PHE A 647 18.22 15.73 -37.00
N GLU A 648 18.81 16.78 -37.59
CA GLU A 648 19.92 17.49 -36.96
C GLU A 648 19.37 18.33 -35.80
N ILE A 649 19.80 17.99 -34.59
CA ILE A 649 19.48 18.74 -33.38
C ILE A 649 20.77 19.43 -32.92
N SER A 650 20.82 20.76 -33.08
CA SER A 650 21.92 21.58 -32.60
C SER A 650 21.48 22.33 -31.35
N ILE A 651 21.90 21.85 -30.17
CA ILE A 651 21.70 22.56 -28.91
C ILE A 651 22.84 23.57 -28.79
N THR A 652 22.62 24.80 -29.27
CA THR A 652 23.62 25.89 -29.24
C THR A 652 23.82 26.49 -27.85
N GLN A 653 22.88 26.26 -26.94
CA GLN A 653 22.97 26.61 -25.52
C GLN A 653 22.06 25.67 -24.73
N ALA A 654 22.62 24.89 -23.80
CA ALA A 654 21.80 24.16 -22.84
C ALA A 654 21.12 25.17 -21.91
N ALA A 655 19.84 24.97 -21.59
CA ALA A 655 19.17 25.77 -20.59
C ALA A 655 19.88 25.60 -19.24
N THR A 656 20.58 26.64 -18.80
CA THR A 656 21.16 26.70 -17.46
C THR A 656 20.13 27.33 -16.53
N GLN A 657 19.72 26.61 -15.49
CA GLN A 657 19.00 27.25 -14.39
C GLN A 657 19.92 28.30 -13.76
N ALA A 658 19.41 29.52 -13.58
CA ALA A 658 20.11 30.54 -12.80
C ALA A 658 20.20 30.05 -11.35
N SER A 659 21.42 29.84 -10.87
CA SER A 659 21.71 29.60 -9.46
C SER A 659 22.21 30.91 -8.86
N ILE A 660 21.41 31.51 -7.98
CA ILE A 660 21.83 32.61 -7.12
C ILE A 660 21.71 32.11 -5.69
N THR A 661 22.84 31.92 -5.02
CA THR A 661 22.87 31.62 -3.59
C THR A 661 22.90 32.93 -2.80
N GLY A 662 21.87 33.21 -2.01
CA GLY A 662 21.87 34.34 -1.09
C GLY A 662 22.96 34.18 -0.02
N THR A 663 23.64 35.26 0.34
CA THR A 663 24.71 35.24 1.36
C THR A 663 24.20 35.47 2.79
N THR A 664 22.91 35.80 2.94
CA THR A 664 22.29 36.10 4.22
C THR A 664 21.61 34.85 4.75
N ASP A 665 21.96 34.44 5.97
CA ASP A 665 21.28 33.35 6.67
C ASP A 665 19.87 33.81 7.08
N LEU A 666 18.85 33.15 6.50
CA LEU A 666 17.44 33.38 6.80
C LEU A 666 16.86 32.28 7.72
N SER A 667 17.72 31.48 8.36
CA SER A 667 17.32 30.46 9.34
C SER A 667 16.46 31.03 10.49
N GLY A 668 16.69 32.29 10.86
CA GLY A 668 15.90 33.03 11.86
C GLY A 668 14.59 33.64 11.36
N GLY A 669 14.21 33.42 10.09
CA GLY A 669 13.08 34.08 9.45
C GLY A 669 13.40 35.50 8.95
N LEU A 670 12.50 36.06 8.13
CA LEU A 670 12.71 37.38 7.53
C LEU A 670 12.71 38.49 8.59
N GLY A 671 13.77 39.30 8.67
CA GLY A 671 13.94 40.33 9.72
C GLY A 671 12.91 41.48 9.68
N GLY A 672 12.18 41.64 8.57
CA GLY A 672 11.13 42.64 8.37
C GLY A 672 10.22 42.23 7.22
N ALA A 673 9.09 42.92 7.02
CA ALA A 673 8.24 42.69 5.86
C ALA A 673 8.90 43.30 4.61
N GLU A 674 8.87 42.56 3.50
CA GLU A 674 9.50 42.97 2.23
C GLU A 674 8.61 42.63 1.04
N THR A 675 8.85 43.28 -0.09
CA THR A 675 8.23 42.90 -1.37
C THR A 675 9.34 42.43 -2.30
N LEU A 676 9.32 41.15 -2.65
CA LEU A 676 10.20 40.59 -3.67
C LEU A 676 9.56 40.80 -5.04
N THR A 677 10.26 41.52 -5.92
CA THR A 677 9.84 41.75 -7.30
C THR A 677 10.67 40.91 -8.25
N ILE A 678 10.03 40.00 -8.98
CA ILE A 678 10.65 39.21 -10.05
C ILE A 678 10.18 39.79 -11.38
N THR A 679 11.12 40.24 -12.21
CA THR A 679 10.84 40.76 -13.55
C THR A 679 11.40 39.80 -14.59
N ASP A 680 10.54 39.29 -15.46
CA ASP A 680 10.99 38.63 -16.69
C ASP A 680 11.36 39.72 -17.71
N THR A 681 12.66 39.83 -17.99
CA THR A 681 13.19 40.83 -18.91
C THR A 681 12.86 40.56 -20.38
N ALA A 682 12.48 39.35 -20.75
CA ALA A 682 12.12 39.00 -22.12
C ALA A 682 10.67 39.38 -22.44
N SER A 683 9.73 39.10 -21.53
CA SER A 683 8.31 39.40 -21.71
C SER A 683 7.85 40.72 -21.07
N GLY A 684 8.67 41.33 -20.20
CA GLY A 684 8.31 42.53 -19.43
C GLY A 684 7.35 42.26 -18.28
N ARG A 685 7.05 40.99 -17.96
CA ARG A 685 6.13 40.59 -16.89
C ARG A 685 6.76 40.80 -15.52
N VAL A 686 5.94 41.20 -14.53
CA VAL A 686 6.40 41.49 -13.17
C VAL A 686 5.54 40.73 -12.15
N ALA A 687 6.17 39.89 -11.33
CA ALA A 687 5.54 39.22 -10.20
C ALA A 687 6.00 39.88 -8.89
N ASN A 688 5.06 40.47 -8.15
CA ASN A 688 5.30 41.06 -6.83
C ASN A 688 4.85 40.08 -5.74
N ILE A 689 5.79 39.59 -4.95
CA ILE A 689 5.57 38.67 -3.83
C ILE A 689 5.69 39.46 -2.53
N GLY A 690 4.57 39.61 -1.81
CA GLY A 690 4.59 40.19 -0.46
C GLY A 690 5.08 39.16 0.55
N LEU A 691 6.11 39.51 1.31
CA LEU A 691 6.67 38.71 2.38
C LEU A 691 6.48 39.43 3.72
N THR A 692 6.15 38.69 4.77
CA THR A 692 5.93 39.24 6.11
C THR A 692 7.13 39.03 7.03
N ALA A 693 7.27 39.88 8.04
CA ALA A 693 8.30 39.72 9.07
C ALA A 693 8.12 38.37 9.78
N GLY A 694 9.23 37.65 10.02
CA GLY A 694 9.26 36.32 10.63
C GLY A 694 8.91 35.18 9.67
N GLN A 695 8.63 35.44 8.39
CA GLN A 695 8.33 34.40 7.42
C GLN A 695 9.56 33.49 7.22
N SER A 696 9.36 32.17 7.41
CA SER A 696 10.42 31.17 7.29
C SER A 696 10.91 31.04 5.84
N LEU A 697 12.13 30.53 5.65
CA LEU A 697 12.66 30.25 4.30
C LEU A 697 11.69 29.39 3.48
N THR A 698 11.10 28.34 4.07
CA THR A 698 10.11 27.49 3.42
C THR A 698 8.85 28.26 3.03
N SER A 699 8.36 29.13 3.91
CA SER A 699 7.18 29.96 3.63
C SER A 699 7.47 31.03 2.57
N ILE A 700 8.69 31.55 2.51
CA ILE A 700 9.15 32.45 1.45
C ILE A 700 9.21 31.70 0.11
N VAL A 701 9.82 30.51 0.08
CA VAL A 701 9.87 29.64 -1.10
C VAL A 701 8.46 29.31 -1.59
N ASN A 702 7.55 28.96 -0.68
CA ASN A 702 6.16 28.66 -1.03
C ASN A 702 5.41 29.90 -1.53
N ALA A 703 5.65 31.09 -0.96
CA ALA A 703 5.06 32.33 -1.45
C ALA A 703 5.58 32.69 -2.85
N ILE A 704 6.88 32.49 -3.10
CA ILE A 704 7.49 32.65 -4.42
C ILE A 704 6.88 31.65 -5.41
N ASN A 705 6.90 30.36 -5.10
CA ASN A 705 6.36 29.31 -5.97
C ASN A 705 4.87 29.47 -6.22
N SER A 706 4.10 29.85 -5.20
CA SER A 706 2.65 30.09 -5.33
C SER A 706 2.37 31.31 -6.21
N LYS A 707 3.09 32.42 -6.01
CA LYS A 707 2.92 33.62 -6.85
C LYS A 707 3.39 33.37 -8.28
N LEU A 708 4.49 32.63 -8.43
CA LEU A 708 5.00 32.15 -9.72
C LEU A 708 4.09 31.10 -10.37
N ALA A 709 3.20 30.44 -9.63
CA ALA A 709 2.18 29.57 -10.21
C ALA A 709 0.95 30.39 -10.64
N THR A 710 0.48 31.36 -9.84
CA THR A 710 -0.78 32.07 -10.09
C THR A 710 -0.72 33.18 -11.16
N GLU A 711 0.44 33.72 -11.49
CA GLU A 711 0.58 34.83 -12.47
C GLU A 711 0.63 34.35 -13.94
N TYR A 712 0.38 33.06 -14.20
CA TYR A 712 0.67 32.41 -15.48
C TYR A 712 -0.52 31.57 -15.97
N THR A 713 -1.69 32.18 -16.14
CA THR A 713 -2.82 31.55 -16.82
C THR A 713 -3.15 32.34 -18.08
N GLU A 714 -3.07 31.72 -19.26
CA GLU A 714 -3.49 32.36 -20.51
C GLU A 714 -5.00 32.55 -20.52
N VAL A 715 -5.43 33.77 -20.87
CA VAL A 715 -6.82 34.15 -21.01
C VAL A 715 -7.04 34.70 -22.41
N LEU A 716 -7.84 34.00 -23.21
CA LEU A 716 -8.26 34.45 -24.52
C LEU A 716 -9.63 35.11 -24.42
N THR A 717 -9.70 36.40 -24.72
CA THR A 717 -10.98 37.13 -24.75
C THR A 717 -11.36 37.46 -26.19
N GLY A 718 -12.56 37.07 -26.60
CA GLY A 718 -13.12 37.41 -27.89
C GLY A 718 -13.19 38.92 -28.11
N SER A 719 -12.82 39.38 -29.29
CA SER A 719 -12.78 40.81 -29.63
C SER A 719 -14.17 41.45 -29.78
N VAL A 720 -15.22 40.65 -29.90
CA VAL A 720 -16.61 41.10 -30.12
C VAL A 720 -17.43 40.92 -28.86
N ALA A 721 -17.96 42.04 -28.34
CA ALA A 721 -18.97 42.06 -27.30
C ALA A 721 -20.33 41.71 -27.91
N ASN A 722 -20.90 40.58 -27.52
CA ASN A 722 -22.21 40.15 -27.97
C ASN A 722 -23.27 40.75 -27.04
N THR A 723 -24.34 41.26 -27.63
CA THR A 723 -25.42 41.93 -26.89
C THR A 723 -26.75 41.24 -27.11
N LYS A 724 -27.71 41.52 -26.25
CA LYS A 724 -29.11 41.13 -26.43
C LYS A 724 -29.82 42.16 -27.31
N THR A 725 -30.89 41.74 -27.98
CA THR A 725 -31.80 42.68 -28.64
C THR A 725 -32.50 43.55 -27.60
N SER A 726 -32.96 44.74 -27.98
CA SER A 726 -33.72 45.64 -27.11
C SER A 726 -35.01 44.98 -26.60
N ALA A 727 -35.64 44.15 -27.44
CA ALA A 727 -36.82 43.37 -27.06
C ALA A 727 -36.54 42.32 -25.97
N ALA A 728 -35.30 41.84 -25.87
CA ALA A 728 -34.82 40.93 -24.83
C ALA A 728 -34.20 41.67 -23.62
N GLY A 729 -34.41 42.99 -23.51
CA GLY A 729 -33.95 43.82 -22.39
C GLY A 729 -32.63 44.55 -22.63
N GLY A 730 -31.96 44.36 -23.79
CA GLY A 730 -30.69 45.00 -24.13
C GLY A 730 -29.51 44.59 -23.23
N GLY A 731 -28.32 45.13 -23.50
CA GLY A 731 -27.10 44.89 -22.72
C GLY A 731 -26.31 43.64 -23.13
N ALA A 732 -25.28 43.29 -22.35
CA ALA A 732 -24.39 42.16 -22.62
C ALA A 732 -25.09 40.80 -22.48
N ILE A 733 -24.69 39.81 -23.28
CA ILE A 733 -25.12 38.42 -23.10
C ILE A 733 -24.44 37.78 -21.88
N SER A 734 -24.97 36.64 -21.45
CA SER A 734 -24.43 35.77 -20.39
C SER A 734 -24.55 34.30 -20.81
N SER A 735 -23.95 33.37 -20.04
CA SER A 735 -24.12 31.92 -20.27
C SER A 735 -25.58 31.45 -20.26
N THR A 736 -26.46 32.17 -19.55
CA THR A 736 -27.90 31.87 -19.45
C THR A 736 -28.74 32.53 -20.54
N THR A 737 -28.15 33.37 -21.40
CA THR A 737 -28.87 34.04 -22.50
C THR A 737 -29.27 33.01 -23.56
N LYS A 738 -30.52 33.06 -24.01
CA LYS A 738 -31.02 32.17 -25.06
C LYS A 738 -30.54 32.62 -26.43
N TRP A 739 -30.39 31.69 -27.37
CA TRP A 739 -29.99 32.04 -28.74
C TRP A 739 -31.01 32.95 -29.45
N SER A 740 -32.30 32.87 -29.10
CA SER A 740 -33.35 33.77 -29.58
C SER A 740 -33.22 35.23 -29.12
N GLU A 741 -32.41 35.49 -28.10
CA GLU A 741 -32.28 36.81 -27.45
C GLU A 741 -31.06 37.60 -27.94
N ILE A 742 -30.15 36.96 -28.70
CA ILE A 742 -28.89 37.55 -29.15
C ILE A 742 -29.11 38.53 -30.30
N ASN A 743 -28.49 39.70 -30.22
CA ASN A 743 -28.45 40.67 -31.30
C ASN A 743 -27.36 40.29 -32.31
N THR A 744 -27.76 39.97 -33.54
CA THR A 744 -26.84 39.65 -34.65
C THR A 744 -26.44 40.88 -35.46
N GLY A 745 -26.95 42.07 -35.12
CA GLY A 745 -26.67 43.35 -35.76
C GLY A 745 -27.94 44.18 -35.94
N GLY A 746 -27.86 45.51 -35.82
CA GLY A 746 -29.00 46.40 -36.09
C GLY A 746 -30.24 46.20 -35.19
N ASP A 747 -30.09 45.52 -34.05
CA ASP A 747 -31.17 45.13 -33.14
C ASP A 747 -32.08 43.99 -33.66
N SER A 748 -31.56 43.12 -34.53
CA SER A 748 -32.23 41.90 -35.02
C SER A 748 -31.63 40.61 -34.44
N ASN A 749 -32.39 39.51 -34.49
CA ASN A 749 -31.91 38.14 -34.25
C ASN A 749 -32.12 37.29 -35.50
N ASP A 750 -31.08 37.12 -36.29
CA ASP A 750 -31.11 36.39 -37.57
C ASP A 750 -30.70 34.91 -37.42
N ILE A 751 -30.61 34.41 -36.18
CA ILE A 751 -30.25 33.03 -35.87
C ILE A 751 -31.43 32.09 -36.21
N SER A 752 -31.14 30.97 -36.87
CA SER A 752 -32.12 29.93 -37.22
C SER A 752 -31.84 28.61 -36.51
N ASN A 753 -32.88 27.78 -36.32
CA ASN A 753 -32.71 26.41 -35.84
C ASN A 753 -31.96 25.58 -36.90
N GLY A 754 -30.98 24.80 -36.46
CA GLY A 754 -30.02 24.12 -37.33
C GLY A 754 -28.79 24.95 -37.69
N GLY A 755 -28.71 26.22 -37.26
CA GLY A 755 -27.51 27.04 -37.38
C GLY A 755 -26.34 26.43 -36.61
N THR A 756 -25.13 26.52 -37.16
CA THR A 756 -23.92 25.94 -36.57
C THR A 756 -22.87 27.00 -36.28
N ILE A 757 -22.14 26.81 -35.18
CA ILE A 757 -20.99 27.61 -34.78
C ILE A 757 -19.79 26.67 -34.80
N SER A 758 -18.84 26.93 -35.69
CA SER A 758 -17.57 26.19 -35.71
C SER A 758 -16.52 26.98 -34.94
N PHE A 759 -15.68 26.26 -34.19
CA PHE A 759 -14.55 26.82 -33.48
C PHE A 759 -13.31 25.95 -33.70
N SER A 760 -12.15 26.58 -33.65
CA SER A 760 -10.85 25.92 -33.78
C SER A 760 -9.79 26.67 -32.99
N GLY A 761 -8.79 25.96 -32.51
CA GLY A 761 -7.65 26.49 -31.77
C GLY A 761 -6.58 25.42 -31.56
N THR A 762 -5.71 25.62 -30.58
CA THR A 762 -4.70 24.65 -30.16
C THR A 762 -4.75 24.49 -28.64
N THR A 763 -4.53 23.28 -28.13
CA THR A 763 -4.24 23.07 -26.70
C THR A 763 -2.89 23.69 -26.34
N ARG A 764 -2.61 23.81 -25.04
CA ARG A 764 -1.30 24.22 -24.51
C ARG A 764 -0.10 23.37 -24.95
N THR A 765 -0.33 22.17 -25.47
CA THR A 765 0.71 21.30 -26.03
C THR A 765 0.85 21.45 -27.55
N GLY A 766 0.20 22.47 -28.12
CA GLY A 766 0.15 22.74 -29.55
C GLY A 766 -0.74 21.79 -30.35
N GLN A 767 -1.53 20.92 -29.70
CA GLN A 767 -2.43 20.00 -30.40
C GLN A 767 -3.61 20.76 -30.98
N GLY A 768 -3.92 20.58 -32.27
CA GLY A 768 -5.07 21.22 -32.89
C GLY A 768 -6.38 20.76 -32.24
N VAL A 769 -7.25 21.72 -31.90
CA VAL A 769 -8.60 21.49 -31.40
C VAL A 769 -9.57 22.10 -32.40
N SER A 770 -10.62 21.38 -32.75
CA SER A 770 -11.73 21.94 -33.52
C SER A 770 -13.03 21.28 -33.11
N GLY A 771 -14.12 22.03 -33.15
CA GLY A 771 -15.44 21.52 -32.86
C GLY A 771 -16.54 22.35 -33.50
N THR A 772 -17.74 21.82 -33.43
CA THR A 772 -18.94 22.50 -33.94
C THR A 772 -20.05 22.37 -32.91
N TYR A 773 -20.76 23.46 -32.69
CA TYR A 773 -21.98 23.50 -31.88
C TYR A 773 -23.18 23.80 -32.76
N THR A 774 -24.21 22.95 -32.72
CA THR A 774 -25.44 23.11 -33.48
C THR A 774 -26.55 23.64 -32.59
N ILE A 775 -27.17 24.75 -32.99
CA ILE A 775 -28.33 25.34 -32.31
C ILE A 775 -29.58 24.59 -32.78
N THR A 776 -29.99 23.56 -32.06
CA THR A 776 -31.14 22.73 -32.46
C THR A 776 -32.49 23.40 -32.16
N ASP A 777 -32.57 24.18 -31.08
CA ASP A 777 -33.72 25.01 -30.76
C ASP A 777 -33.30 26.31 -30.07
N LYS A 778 -33.39 27.41 -30.82
CA LYS A 778 -32.93 28.72 -30.34
C LYS A 778 -33.75 29.30 -29.19
N ASN A 779 -34.98 28.84 -28.96
CA ASN A 779 -35.87 29.39 -27.94
C ASN A 779 -35.68 28.74 -26.56
N THR A 780 -35.03 27.57 -26.52
CA THR A 780 -34.83 26.78 -25.30
C THR A 780 -33.35 26.62 -24.94
N GLN A 781 -32.45 26.56 -25.93
CA GLN A 781 -31.01 26.47 -25.69
C GLN A 781 -30.40 27.83 -25.34
N THR A 782 -29.39 27.80 -24.48
CA THR A 782 -28.61 28.96 -24.07
C THR A 782 -27.16 28.87 -24.55
N VAL A 783 -26.43 29.98 -24.42
CA VAL A 783 -25.00 30.07 -24.73
C VAL A 783 -24.16 29.07 -23.94
N ALA A 784 -24.60 28.63 -22.75
CA ALA A 784 -23.92 27.62 -21.94
C ALA A 784 -23.63 26.30 -22.68
N GLY A 785 -24.49 25.92 -23.64
CA GLY A 785 -24.27 24.74 -24.47
C GLY A 785 -23.01 24.86 -25.34
N LEU A 786 -22.76 26.03 -25.93
CA LEU A 786 -21.54 26.31 -26.69
C LEU A 786 -20.31 26.31 -25.78
N LEU A 787 -20.40 26.93 -24.59
CA LEU A 787 -19.30 26.97 -23.62
C LEU A 787 -18.87 25.55 -23.23
N SER A 788 -19.84 24.68 -22.91
CA SER A 788 -19.58 23.28 -22.56
C SER A 788 -18.98 22.48 -23.72
N ALA A 789 -19.42 22.76 -24.97
CA ALA A 789 -18.86 22.12 -26.16
C ALA A 789 -17.40 22.52 -26.38
N ILE A 790 -17.05 23.79 -26.11
CA ILE A 790 -15.67 24.28 -26.15
C ILE A 790 -14.84 23.59 -25.06
N GLU A 791 -15.28 23.57 -23.79
CA GLU A 791 -14.53 22.92 -22.70
C GLU A 791 -14.29 21.43 -22.98
N SER A 792 -15.31 20.73 -23.46
CA SER A 792 -15.22 19.31 -23.84
C SER A 792 -14.22 19.07 -24.97
N ALA A 793 -14.21 19.93 -26.00
CA ALA A 793 -13.26 19.83 -27.10
C ALA A 793 -11.80 20.05 -26.66
N PHE A 794 -11.60 20.82 -25.61
CA PHE A 794 -10.30 21.02 -24.96
C PHE A 794 -10.03 19.99 -23.83
N ASN A 795 -10.69 18.83 -23.82
CA ASN A 795 -10.55 17.79 -22.78
C ASN A 795 -10.73 18.32 -21.35
N ASN A 796 -11.57 19.34 -21.16
CA ASN A 796 -11.76 20.06 -19.90
C ASN A 796 -10.48 20.73 -19.35
N GLU A 797 -9.49 21.02 -20.19
CA GLU A 797 -8.27 21.73 -19.80
C GLU A 797 -8.43 23.27 -19.76
N VAL A 798 -9.57 23.80 -20.19
CA VAL A 798 -9.91 25.24 -20.14
C VAL A 798 -11.27 25.47 -19.49
N TYR A 799 -11.48 26.65 -18.90
CA TYR A 799 -12.79 27.20 -18.55
C TYR A 799 -13.28 28.11 -19.68
N ALA A 800 -14.51 27.92 -20.16
CA ALA A 800 -15.15 28.78 -21.15
C ALA A 800 -16.30 29.57 -20.49
N THR A 801 -16.22 30.90 -20.52
CA THR A 801 -17.17 31.79 -19.82
C THR A 801 -17.57 32.99 -20.69
N ILE A 802 -18.57 33.77 -20.26
CA ILE A 802 -18.90 35.06 -20.83
C ILE A 802 -18.57 36.15 -19.80
N ASP A 803 -17.80 37.16 -20.19
CA ASP A 803 -17.46 38.28 -19.30
C ASP A 803 -18.62 39.28 -19.12
N THR A 804 -18.43 40.25 -18.24
CA THR A 804 -19.44 41.29 -17.95
C THR A 804 -19.76 42.21 -19.14
N SER A 805 -18.93 42.19 -20.18
CA SER A 805 -19.14 42.95 -21.43
C SER A 805 -19.78 42.10 -22.54
N GLY A 806 -20.08 40.82 -22.28
CA GLY A 806 -20.71 39.92 -23.25
C GLY A 806 -19.73 39.28 -24.23
N ARG A 807 -18.43 39.24 -23.89
CA ARG A 807 -17.38 38.59 -24.70
C ARG A 807 -17.14 37.17 -24.22
N LEU A 808 -16.84 36.28 -25.16
CA LEU A 808 -16.38 34.91 -24.84
C LEU A 808 -14.98 34.98 -24.23
N VAL A 809 -14.77 34.30 -23.10
CA VAL A 809 -13.49 34.20 -22.42
C VAL A 809 -13.13 32.73 -22.24
N LEU A 810 -11.97 32.33 -22.74
CA LEU A 810 -11.36 31.05 -22.43
C LEU A 810 -10.22 31.30 -21.43
N THR A 811 -10.18 30.53 -20.36
CA THR A 811 -9.14 30.60 -19.32
C THR A 811 -8.53 29.22 -19.18
N ASP A 812 -7.22 29.12 -19.31
CA ASP A 812 -6.54 27.85 -19.11
C ASP A 812 -6.69 27.36 -17.64
N LYS A 813 -6.94 26.07 -17.41
CA LYS A 813 -7.04 25.52 -16.04
C LYS A 813 -5.69 25.28 -15.37
N TYR A 814 -4.61 25.24 -16.13
CA TYR A 814 -3.28 24.98 -15.60
C TYR A 814 -2.35 26.17 -15.81
N THR A 815 -1.30 26.23 -15.00
CA THR A 815 -0.37 27.35 -14.91
C THR A 815 0.83 27.14 -15.84
N GLY A 816 1.30 28.18 -16.52
CA GLY A 816 2.46 28.18 -17.41
C GLY A 816 2.19 28.91 -18.74
N ASP A 817 3.20 29.00 -19.60
CA ASP A 817 2.99 29.42 -20.99
C ASP A 817 2.26 28.30 -21.75
N SER A 818 1.22 28.67 -22.50
CA SER A 818 0.38 27.80 -23.32
C SER A 818 0.49 28.09 -24.81
#